data_AF-A0A7W8A841-F1
#
_entry.id   AF-A0A7W8A841-F1
#
_cell.length_a   1.000
_cell.length_b   1.000
_cell.length_c   1.000
_cell.angle_alpha   90.00
_cell.angle_beta   90.00
_cell.angle_gamma   90.00
#
_symmetry.space_group_name_H-M   'P 1'
#
loop_
_entity.id
_entity.type
_entity.pdbx_description
1 polymer ?
#
loop_
_entity_poly.entity_id
_entity_poly.type
_entity_poly.pdbx_seq_one_letter_code
_entity_poly.pdbx_strand_id
1 'polypeptide(L)'
;MATTTSGPTPEQAIEQALEQAKLVARMYAEAEQLLAEKIAKRATGGDDEQDAGRWQEGRFAEIGQLRKEAQQIIKRLESVAKKAAEKAVLQSWADGMDSAVVAALSQVHDDKVRKRLDQVLRDARKLGAKKLINPGQGVNELARQTVEKLSAVHLSALRVVDDIYRKVVADTAGQVLTGARTRKEAARDALKRLTPVAPFRDKSGRQWRMSTYVEMAMRTATARAAVDGHLAVMQDAGIDLVIVSTTPWNCEKCDPWEGKVLTQSGAAGKISVEHALEDGVQVEVEVAATVSGARIAGLFHPQCRHSLSAYLPGVTTVPAKPTAPPTKPKPKPSAGKPKPTPKKPDKPQLAAQEQPRPNAEATVRREVDEQAQREQLVAEERARREVEEQENATGVEAGDFSKLRQVGQQGGSNPGGMFEDENGNRWYVKTQQSETHAANEVASARLYRAAGIRTPDVRRGSGAPGLPDGPQTASRVVEGKQVTAKELRGPAREGFGADAWLANWDTAGLTFDNMLLSPDGSVTRIDTGGSMLFRAQGGPKGDKFGNTVPEWRTLRHRKQAPQAEKLFGGLTPVEQEKALERIEQVTPAEIRRIISESGLDKDVADRLIARRADLMRRLKKVRELAQRQRAYDKKRATAATGRDALDAAPTRLTVYSYGNPSKLVPQPAGWTDEQVRRSTFALGGYRGSDYKDINKRLRENDPDHSQIRDIDKVMPLSELKKTVLSYRGIRDTKAFGSAWDDVDVAGLEWIDLSYASTTVDLRIAERFAAGGDPPVIMRIVTPPGVSAIRLSDLAPPDRAPDPGTKEEAELMHQRDIKYRVVTDHGFDERGIRQLDVEVSPR
;
A
#
# COMPACT_ATOMS: atom_id res chain seq x y z
N MET A 1 -5.55 54.53 11.85
CA MET A 1 -6.42 53.38 12.20
C MET A 1 -5.80 52.13 11.60
N ALA A 2 -5.15 51.32 12.44
CA ALA A 2 -4.47 50.10 12.02
C ALA A 2 -5.50 49.08 11.53
N THR A 3 -5.39 48.67 10.26
CA THR A 3 -6.13 47.53 9.73
C THR A 3 -5.71 46.29 10.52
N THR A 4 -6.62 45.81 11.36
CA THR A 4 -6.47 44.57 12.13
C THR A 4 -6.18 43.43 11.16
N THR A 5 -5.05 42.74 11.35
CA THR A 5 -4.72 41.48 10.68
C THR A 5 -5.78 40.44 11.04
N SER A 6 -6.75 40.24 10.15
CA SER A 6 -8.01 39.54 10.39
C SER A 6 -7.93 38.01 10.28
N GLY A 7 -6.89 37.39 10.85
CA GLY A 7 -6.70 35.93 10.87
C GLY A 7 -6.82 35.34 12.29
N PRO A 8 -7.04 34.02 12.44
CA PRO A 8 -7.03 33.36 13.75
C PRO A 8 -5.63 33.33 14.37
N THR A 9 -5.49 33.37 15.69
CA THR A 9 -4.23 32.98 16.37
C THR A 9 -3.98 31.47 16.21
N PRO A 10 -2.77 30.94 16.47
CA PRO A 10 -2.51 29.50 16.39
C PRO A 10 -3.45 28.67 17.28
N GLU A 11 -3.78 29.16 18.48
CA GLU A 11 -4.73 28.50 19.39
C GLU A 11 -6.16 28.54 18.82
N GLN A 12 -6.56 29.66 18.22
CA GLN A 12 -7.87 29.79 17.57
C GLN A 12 -7.97 28.90 16.33
N ALA A 13 -6.91 28.77 15.53
CA ALA A 13 -6.87 27.87 14.38
C ALA A 13 -7.01 26.40 14.82
N ILE A 14 -6.36 26.00 15.92
CA ILE A 14 -6.58 24.69 16.52
C ILE A 14 -8.03 24.54 16.99
N GLU A 15 -8.61 25.49 17.72
CA GLU A 15 -10.01 25.36 18.17
C GLU A 15 -11.00 25.31 17.00
N GLN A 16 -10.79 26.09 15.94
CA GLN A 16 -11.57 26.02 14.70
C GLN A 16 -11.43 24.63 14.03
N ALA A 17 -10.22 24.09 13.94
CA ALA A 17 -9.96 22.74 13.46
C ALA A 17 -10.70 21.67 14.29
N LEU A 18 -10.81 21.87 15.61
CA LEU A 18 -11.55 21.00 16.50
C LEU A 18 -13.07 21.12 16.31
N GLU A 19 -13.60 22.31 16.02
CA GLU A 19 -15.01 22.50 15.67
C GLU A 19 -15.37 21.83 14.34
N GLN A 20 -14.51 21.94 13.32
CA GLN A 20 -14.68 21.21 12.05
C GLN A 20 -14.75 19.70 12.27
N ALA A 21 -13.89 19.16 13.13
CA ALA A 21 -13.92 17.75 13.49
C ALA A 21 -15.24 17.34 14.20
N LYS A 22 -15.77 18.20 15.07
CA LYS A 22 -17.08 17.97 15.73
C LYS A 22 -18.22 17.95 14.70
N LEU A 23 -18.19 18.80 13.68
CA LEU A 23 -19.21 18.81 12.62
C LEU A 23 -19.26 17.48 11.87
N VAL A 24 -18.11 16.93 11.48
CA VAL A 24 -18.06 15.60 10.83
C VAL A 24 -18.53 14.52 11.79
N ALA A 25 -18.12 14.56 13.06
CA ALA A 25 -18.57 13.59 14.07
C ALA A 25 -20.08 13.62 14.32
N ARG A 26 -20.72 14.80 14.24
CA ARG A 26 -22.19 14.94 14.36
C ARG A 26 -22.92 14.20 13.24
N MET A 27 -22.40 14.21 12.01
CA MET A 27 -22.97 13.44 10.89
C MET A 27 -23.02 11.93 11.20
N TYR A 28 -21.96 11.41 11.84
CA TYR A 28 -21.94 10.00 12.29
C TYR A 28 -22.87 9.77 13.48
N ALA A 29 -23.01 10.72 14.40
CA ALA A 29 -23.96 10.62 15.51
C ALA A 29 -25.42 10.60 15.02
N GLU A 30 -25.76 11.43 14.04
CA GLU A 30 -27.07 11.43 13.38
C GLU A 30 -27.33 10.11 12.65
N ALA A 31 -26.33 9.59 11.94
CA ALA A 31 -26.44 8.28 11.30
C ALA A 31 -26.60 7.13 12.31
N GLU A 32 -25.87 7.15 13.44
CA GLU A 32 -26.06 6.21 14.55
C GLU A 32 -27.50 6.25 15.06
N GLN A 33 -28.06 7.44 15.27
CA GLN A 33 -29.43 7.61 15.74
C GLN A 33 -30.45 7.10 14.72
N LEU A 34 -30.32 7.46 13.44
CA LEU A 34 -31.21 7.00 12.38
C LEU A 34 -31.20 5.48 12.24
N LEU A 35 -30.02 4.85 12.31
CA LEU A 35 -29.90 3.38 12.30
C LEU A 35 -30.60 2.76 13.52
N ALA A 36 -30.40 3.31 14.71
CA ALA A 36 -31.05 2.83 15.93
C ALA A 36 -32.59 2.95 15.86
N GLU A 37 -33.11 4.05 15.34
CA GLU A 37 -34.55 4.27 15.13
C GLU A 37 -35.13 3.26 14.12
N LYS A 38 -34.43 2.98 13.02
CA LYS A 38 -34.86 1.98 12.01
C LYS A 38 -34.87 0.57 12.57
N ILE A 39 -33.85 0.20 13.35
CA ILE A 39 -33.76 -1.08 14.06
C ILE A 39 -34.93 -1.21 15.04
N ALA A 40 -35.17 -0.20 15.87
CA ALA A 40 -36.23 -0.23 16.87
C ALA A 40 -37.62 -0.31 16.23
N LYS A 41 -37.89 0.51 15.21
CA LYS A 41 -39.18 0.50 14.49
C LYS A 41 -39.51 -0.88 13.92
N ARG A 42 -38.52 -1.56 13.33
CA ARG A 42 -38.71 -2.90 12.73
C ARG A 42 -38.82 -3.99 13.79
N ALA A 43 -38.03 -3.92 14.86
CA ALA A 43 -38.19 -4.84 15.99
C ALA A 43 -39.62 -4.80 16.57
N THR A 44 -40.28 -3.62 16.52
CA THR A 44 -41.66 -3.41 17.02
C THR A 44 -42.79 -3.57 16.04
N GLY A 45 -42.54 -3.59 14.73
CA GLY A 45 -43.60 -3.59 13.72
C GLY A 45 -44.31 -4.93 13.65
N GLY A 46 -45.61 -4.95 13.92
CA GLY A 46 -46.47 -6.14 13.87
C GLY A 46 -47.71 -5.91 14.71
N ASP A 47 -48.80 -5.51 14.06
CA ASP A 47 -50.13 -5.48 14.67
C ASP A 47 -50.63 -6.93 14.89
N ASP A 48 -51.48 -7.04 15.90
CA ASP A 48 -52.26 -8.19 16.35
C ASP A 48 -51.63 -9.19 17.34
N GLU A 49 -52.41 -9.38 18.40
CA GLU A 49 -52.20 -10.14 19.63
C GLU A 49 -52.39 -11.66 19.43
N GLN A 50 -52.64 -12.11 18.19
CA GLN A 50 -53.16 -13.45 17.91
C GLN A 50 -52.19 -14.42 17.23
N ASP A 51 -50.96 -14.05 16.89
CA ASP A 51 -50.11 -14.97 16.12
C ASP A 51 -48.63 -14.93 16.53
N ALA A 52 -48.31 -15.53 17.69
CA ALA A 52 -46.93 -15.77 18.11
C ALA A 52 -46.23 -16.85 17.25
N GLY A 53 -46.99 -17.71 16.55
CA GLY A 53 -46.47 -18.77 15.68
C GLY A 53 -45.96 -18.26 14.33
N ARG A 54 -46.71 -17.36 13.67
CA ARG A 54 -46.28 -16.71 12.42
C ARG A 54 -45.25 -15.58 12.58
N TRP A 55 -44.90 -15.24 13.82
CA TRP A 55 -43.99 -14.14 14.17
C TRP A 55 -42.53 -14.38 13.72
N GLN A 56 -42.10 -15.63 13.54
CA GLN A 56 -40.73 -15.98 13.12
C GLN A 56 -40.52 -15.95 11.59
N GLU A 57 -41.56 -16.24 10.80
CA GLU A 57 -41.43 -16.51 9.35
C GLU A 57 -41.26 -15.25 8.48
N GLY A 58 -41.70 -14.08 8.94
CA GLY A 58 -41.57 -12.80 8.22
C GLY A 58 -40.24 -12.05 8.41
N ARG A 59 -39.39 -12.46 9.36
CA ARG A 59 -38.24 -11.65 9.82
C ARG A 59 -37.03 -11.67 8.87
N PHE A 60 -36.87 -12.68 8.01
CA PHE A 60 -35.77 -12.71 7.03
C PHE A 60 -35.90 -11.60 5.97
N ALA A 61 -37.12 -11.34 5.49
CA ALA A 61 -37.40 -10.24 4.58
C ALA A 61 -37.16 -8.87 5.25
N GLU A 62 -37.46 -8.76 6.55
CA GLU A 62 -37.20 -7.55 7.33
C GLU A 62 -35.71 -7.24 7.53
N ILE A 63 -34.88 -8.26 7.73
CA ILE A 63 -33.40 -8.11 7.80
C ILE A 63 -32.87 -7.61 6.44
N GLY A 64 -33.33 -8.22 5.34
CA GLY A 64 -32.95 -7.78 3.99
C GLY A 64 -33.30 -6.31 3.73
N GLN A 65 -34.49 -5.88 4.16
CA GLN A 65 -34.93 -4.50 4.00
C GLN A 65 -34.24 -3.52 4.97
N LEU A 66 -34.00 -3.91 6.22
CA LEU A 66 -33.20 -3.13 7.18
C LEU A 66 -31.78 -2.92 6.66
N ARG A 67 -31.17 -3.95 6.08
CA ARG A 67 -29.85 -3.88 5.47
C ARG A 67 -29.82 -2.92 4.28
N LYS A 68 -30.83 -2.95 3.40
CA LYS A 68 -30.97 -1.98 2.29
C LYS A 68 -31.09 -0.54 2.80
N GLU A 69 -31.89 -0.30 3.83
CA GLU A 69 -32.04 1.03 4.45
C GLU A 69 -30.75 1.50 5.12
N ALA A 70 -30.06 0.62 5.85
CA ALA A 70 -28.77 0.91 6.47
C ALA A 70 -27.70 1.24 5.41
N GLN A 71 -27.66 0.49 4.30
CA GLN A 71 -26.80 0.78 3.15
C GLN A 71 -27.09 2.15 2.55
N GLN A 72 -28.35 2.55 2.42
CA GLN A 72 -28.72 3.88 1.91
C GLN A 72 -28.26 5.00 2.86
N ILE A 73 -28.46 4.83 4.18
CA ILE A 73 -28.00 5.79 5.20
C ILE A 73 -26.48 5.93 5.14
N ILE A 74 -25.75 4.81 5.13
CA ILE A 74 -24.28 4.81 5.11
C ILE A 74 -23.73 5.36 3.79
N LYS A 75 -24.34 5.06 2.64
CA LYS A 75 -23.92 5.61 1.34
C LYS A 75 -24.09 7.13 1.28
N ARG A 76 -25.19 7.65 1.82
CA ARG A 76 -25.41 9.10 1.93
C ARG A 76 -24.37 9.72 2.86
N LEU A 77 -24.18 9.14 4.05
CA LEU A 77 -23.17 9.56 5.01
C LEU A 77 -21.78 9.59 4.38
N GLU A 78 -21.36 8.54 3.70
CA GLU A 78 -20.05 8.43 3.06
C GLU A 78 -19.79 9.58 2.09
N SER A 79 -20.74 9.87 1.21
CA SER A 79 -20.58 10.94 0.21
C SER A 79 -20.42 12.32 0.84
N VAL A 80 -21.15 12.60 1.92
CA VAL A 80 -21.16 13.90 2.61
C VAL A 80 -19.96 14.01 3.55
N ALA A 81 -19.70 12.97 4.34
CA ALA A 81 -18.59 12.91 5.30
C ALA A 81 -17.23 12.96 4.61
N LYS A 82 -17.06 12.30 3.46
CA LYS A 82 -15.81 12.38 2.68
C LYS A 82 -15.50 13.82 2.28
N LYS A 83 -16.46 14.50 1.63
CA LYS A 83 -16.29 15.90 1.20
C LYS A 83 -16.08 16.83 2.40
N ALA A 84 -16.82 16.62 3.48
CA ALA A 84 -16.69 17.40 4.69
C ALA A 84 -15.32 17.19 5.37
N ALA A 85 -14.81 15.96 5.40
CA ALA A 85 -13.51 15.64 5.98
C ALA A 85 -12.35 16.21 5.15
N GLU A 86 -12.38 16.06 3.82
CA GLU A 86 -11.39 16.67 2.92
C GLU A 86 -11.40 18.20 3.06
N LYS A 87 -12.58 18.82 3.02
CA LYS A 87 -12.73 20.26 3.22
C LYS A 87 -12.23 20.71 4.60
N ALA A 88 -12.55 19.98 5.66
CA ALA A 88 -12.12 20.31 7.01
C ALA A 88 -10.58 20.29 7.14
N VAL A 89 -9.91 19.26 6.61
CA VAL A 89 -8.45 19.16 6.64
C VAL A 89 -7.79 20.29 5.85
N LEU A 90 -8.29 20.57 4.63
CA LEU A 90 -7.75 21.65 3.79
C LEU A 90 -8.01 23.04 4.39
N GLN A 91 -9.20 23.27 4.96
CA GLN A 91 -9.52 24.52 5.64
C GLN A 91 -8.64 24.70 6.88
N SER A 92 -8.46 23.68 7.72
CA SER A 92 -7.59 23.78 8.88
C SER A 92 -6.13 24.04 8.50
N TRP A 93 -5.66 23.50 7.38
CA TRP A 93 -4.35 23.85 6.84
C TRP A 93 -4.26 25.32 6.44
N ALA A 94 -5.27 25.84 5.73
CA ALA A 94 -5.35 27.26 5.40
C ALA A 94 -5.41 28.14 6.66
N ASP A 95 -6.25 27.82 7.64
CA ASP A 95 -6.33 28.54 8.92
C ASP A 95 -4.98 28.51 9.66
N GLY A 96 -4.24 27.40 9.54
CA GLY A 96 -2.86 27.27 9.99
C GLY A 96 -1.91 28.27 9.34
N MET A 97 -1.95 28.40 8.02
CA MET A 97 -1.16 29.39 7.28
C MET A 97 -1.50 30.83 7.71
N ASP A 98 -2.78 31.11 7.94
CA ASP A 98 -3.25 32.42 8.39
C ASP A 98 -2.76 32.74 9.80
N SER A 99 -2.76 31.73 10.67
CA SER A 99 -2.28 31.86 12.04
C SER A 99 -0.79 32.17 12.16
N ALA A 100 0.00 31.69 11.20
CA ALA A 100 1.43 31.98 11.11
C ALA A 100 1.69 33.49 10.98
N VAL A 101 0.91 34.16 10.12
CA VAL A 101 1.02 35.61 9.91
C VAL A 101 0.69 36.37 11.19
N VAL A 102 -0.42 36.01 11.85
CA VAL A 102 -0.89 36.68 13.08
C VAL A 102 0.11 36.48 14.23
N ALA A 103 0.59 35.24 14.42
CA ALA A 103 1.51 34.89 15.50
C ALA A 103 2.83 35.66 15.42
N ALA A 104 3.46 35.69 14.24
CA ALA A 104 4.73 36.39 14.07
C ALA A 104 4.58 37.91 14.21
N LEU A 105 3.51 38.50 13.66
CA LEU A 105 3.28 39.93 13.76
C LEU A 105 2.96 40.38 15.18
N SER A 106 2.25 39.58 15.98
CA SER A 106 1.90 39.95 17.36
C SER A 106 3.13 40.22 18.26
N GLN A 107 4.30 39.73 17.87
CA GLN A 107 5.55 39.85 18.64
C GLN A 107 6.34 41.12 18.29
N VAL A 108 6.03 41.78 17.16
CA VAL A 108 6.76 42.97 16.68
C VAL A 108 5.91 44.23 16.89
N HIS A 109 6.42 45.11 17.75
CA HIS A 109 5.78 46.38 18.13
C HIS A 109 6.27 47.59 17.32
N ASP A 110 7.44 47.48 16.66
CA ASP A 110 7.92 48.51 15.74
C ASP A 110 7.13 48.50 14.43
N ASP A 111 6.48 49.62 14.10
CA ASP A 111 5.59 49.75 12.94
C ASP A 111 6.27 49.51 11.59
N LYS A 112 7.55 49.89 11.44
CA LYS A 112 8.29 49.78 10.17
C LYS A 112 8.74 48.34 9.95
N VAL A 113 9.26 47.69 10.99
CA VAL A 113 9.62 46.27 10.96
C VAL A 113 8.36 45.42 10.76
N ARG A 114 7.29 45.71 11.51
CA ARG A 114 6.01 45.00 11.41
C ARG A 114 5.47 44.99 9.98
N LYS A 115 5.52 46.12 9.27
CA LYS A 115 5.10 46.21 7.85
C LYS A 115 5.96 45.36 6.91
N ARG A 116 7.29 45.33 7.11
CA ARG A 116 8.20 44.50 6.31
C ARG A 116 7.95 43.01 6.55
N LEU A 117 7.82 42.61 7.81
CA LEU A 117 7.52 41.23 8.19
C LEU A 117 6.14 40.79 7.66
N ASP A 118 5.13 41.65 7.72
CA ASP A 118 3.79 41.37 7.17
C ASP A 118 3.88 41.10 5.66
N GLN A 119 4.68 41.88 4.92
CA GLN A 119 4.89 41.66 3.49
C GLN A 119 5.57 40.30 3.22
N VAL A 120 6.67 39.97 3.92
CA VAL A 120 7.38 38.70 3.77
C VAL A 120 6.46 37.51 4.05
N LEU A 121 5.71 37.56 5.16
CA LEU A 121 4.79 36.49 5.56
C LEU A 121 3.61 36.33 4.59
N ARG A 122 3.07 37.43 4.05
CA ARG A 122 2.02 37.37 3.03
C ARG A 122 2.54 36.81 1.71
N ASP A 123 3.78 37.13 1.33
CA ASP A 123 4.39 36.63 0.11
C ASP A 123 4.77 35.15 0.27
N ALA A 124 5.27 34.72 1.43
CA ALA A 124 5.46 33.32 1.79
C ALA A 124 4.13 32.53 1.72
N ARG A 125 3.05 33.08 2.31
CA ARG A 125 1.70 32.51 2.19
C ARG A 125 1.25 32.41 0.74
N LYS A 126 1.51 33.42 -0.10
CA LYS A 126 1.19 33.37 -1.53
C LYS A 126 2.07 32.37 -2.27
N LEU A 127 3.35 32.22 -1.94
CA LEU A 127 4.24 31.23 -2.53
C LEU A 127 3.74 29.82 -2.24
N GLY A 128 3.33 29.54 -1.00
CA GLY A 128 2.66 28.30 -0.61
C GLY A 128 1.29 28.08 -1.29
N ALA A 129 0.61 29.15 -1.73
CA ALA A 129 -0.69 29.08 -2.41
C ALA A 129 -0.64 29.16 -3.95
N LYS A 130 0.43 29.69 -4.55
CA LYS A 130 0.48 30.14 -5.96
C LYS A 130 1.56 29.45 -6.80
N LYS A 131 2.47 28.66 -6.21
CA LYS A 131 3.19 27.63 -6.96
C LYS A 131 2.24 26.46 -7.19
N LEU A 132 2.19 25.92 -8.41
CA LEU A 132 1.40 24.76 -8.86
C LEU A 132 1.75 23.42 -8.15
N ILE A 133 2.11 23.46 -6.87
CA ILE A 133 2.19 22.33 -5.96
C ILE A 133 0.90 22.40 -5.15
N ASN A 134 -0.06 21.55 -5.53
CA ASN A 134 -1.22 21.12 -4.75
C ASN A 134 -0.88 21.18 -3.23
N PRO A 135 -1.71 21.80 -2.35
CA PRO A 135 -1.45 21.96 -0.91
C PRO A 135 -0.59 20.80 -0.39
N GLY A 136 0.65 21.09 0.06
CA GLY A 136 1.80 20.19 -0.04
C GLY A 136 1.47 18.70 0.13
N GLN A 137 2.12 17.80 -0.64
CA GLN A 137 1.78 16.35 -0.68
C GLN A 137 1.42 15.72 0.68
N GLY A 138 2.05 16.18 1.78
CA GLY A 138 1.70 15.81 3.16
C GLY A 138 0.26 16.09 3.59
N VAL A 139 -0.34 17.27 3.35
CA VAL A 139 -1.72 17.57 3.77
C VAL A 139 -2.76 16.87 2.89
N ASN A 140 -2.48 16.72 1.59
CA ASN A 140 -3.31 15.92 0.70
C ASN A 140 -3.29 14.43 1.09
N GLU A 141 -2.11 13.91 1.45
CA GLU A 141 -1.98 12.54 1.96
C GLU A 141 -2.66 12.39 3.34
N LEU A 142 -2.57 13.40 4.20
CA LEU A 142 -3.29 13.43 5.49
C LEU A 142 -4.80 13.41 5.28
N ALA A 143 -5.33 14.19 4.33
CA ALA A 143 -6.73 14.16 3.94
C ALA A 143 -7.14 12.77 3.41
N ARG A 144 -6.33 12.20 2.51
CA ARG A 144 -6.55 10.84 1.95
C ARG A 144 -6.59 9.77 3.04
N GLN A 145 -5.62 9.76 3.95
CA GLN A 145 -5.56 8.82 5.08
C GLN A 145 -6.76 8.99 6.03
N THR A 146 -7.24 10.22 6.20
CA THR A 146 -8.41 10.52 7.02
C THR A 146 -9.67 9.95 6.39
N VAL A 147 -9.88 10.16 5.08
CA VAL A 147 -10.98 9.57 4.32
C VAL A 147 -10.93 8.04 4.38
N GLU A 148 -9.75 7.43 4.24
CA GLU A 148 -9.58 5.97 4.32
C GLU A 148 -10.00 5.42 5.70
N LYS A 149 -9.65 6.11 6.79
CA LYS A 149 -10.10 5.75 8.14
C LYS A 149 -11.62 5.84 8.30
N LEU A 150 -12.27 6.83 7.68
CA LEU A 150 -13.72 6.99 7.69
C LEU A 150 -14.41 5.88 6.86
N SER A 151 -13.87 5.51 5.70
CA SER A 151 -14.38 4.39 4.90
C SER A 151 -14.33 3.05 5.64
N ALA A 152 -13.29 2.80 6.45
CA ALA A 152 -13.22 1.61 7.30
C ALA A 152 -14.35 1.54 8.35
N VAL A 153 -14.80 2.70 8.87
CA VAL A 153 -15.94 2.78 9.79
C VAL A 153 -17.24 2.37 9.08
N HIS A 154 -17.44 2.79 7.83
CA HIS A 154 -18.64 2.44 7.04
C HIS A 154 -18.80 0.93 6.81
N LEU A 155 -17.71 0.24 6.49
CA LEU A 155 -17.72 -1.21 6.26
C LEU A 155 -18.06 -1.98 7.55
N SER A 156 -17.56 -1.52 8.69
CA SER A 156 -17.88 -2.11 9.99
C SER A 156 -19.32 -1.84 10.41
N ALA A 157 -19.85 -0.65 10.11
CA ALA A 157 -21.20 -0.24 10.49
C ALA A 157 -22.27 -1.19 9.94
N LEU A 158 -22.14 -1.61 8.68
CA LEU A 158 -23.09 -2.53 8.03
C LEU A 158 -23.14 -3.91 8.69
N ARG A 159 -22.00 -4.43 9.13
CA ARG A 159 -21.94 -5.74 9.84
C ARG A 159 -22.60 -5.65 11.21
N VAL A 160 -22.40 -4.54 11.92
CA VAL A 160 -22.91 -4.34 13.29
C VAL A 160 -24.44 -4.17 13.32
N VAL A 161 -25.06 -3.61 12.28
CA VAL A 161 -26.52 -3.45 12.19
C VAL A 161 -27.26 -4.79 12.25
N ASP A 162 -26.79 -5.80 11.51
CA ASP A 162 -27.41 -7.14 11.48
C ASP A 162 -27.29 -7.84 12.85
N ASP A 163 -26.12 -7.79 13.48
CA ASP A 163 -25.86 -8.37 14.80
C ASP A 163 -26.72 -7.73 15.89
N ILE A 164 -26.84 -6.40 15.84
CA ILE A 164 -27.67 -5.63 16.77
C ILE A 164 -29.15 -6.00 16.61
N TYR A 165 -29.65 -6.03 15.37
CA TYR A 165 -31.06 -6.38 15.13
C TYR A 165 -31.38 -7.78 15.65
N ARG A 166 -30.53 -8.78 15.36
CA ARG A 166 -30.70 -10.16 15.86
C ARG A 166 -30.73 -10.21 17.39
N LYS A 167 -29.84 -9.46 18.05
CA LYS A 167 -29.79 -9.39 19.52
C LYS A 167 -31.06 -8.76 20.10
N VAL A 168 -31.52 -7.65 19.55
CA VAL A 168 -32.76 -6.98 19.99
C VAL A 168 -33.97 -7.89 19.82
N VAL A 169 -34.06 -8.59 18.69
CA VAL A 169 -35.16 -9.52 18.43
C VAL A 169 -35.12 -10.69 19.42
N ALA A 170 -33.95 -11.27 19.68
CA ALA A 170 -33.78 -12.34 20.66
C ALA A 170 -34.16 -11.89 22.09
N ASP A 171 -33.71 -10.71 22.51
CA ASP A 171 -33.99 -10.14 23.84
C ASP A 171 -35.49 -9.81 24.01
N THR A 172 -36.12 -9.23 22.99
CA THR A 172 -37.54 -8.88 23.02
C THR A 172 -38.44 -10.12 22.93
N ALA A 173 -38.05 -11.16 22.18
CA ALA A 173 -38.75 -12.45 22.12
C ALA A 173 -38.92 -13.05 23.52
N GLY A 174 -37.81 -13.16 24.28
CA GLY A 174 -37.82 -13.81 25.60
C GLY A 174 -38.67 -13.06 26.63
N GLN A 175 -38.70 -11.73 26.59
CA GLN A 175 -39.46 -10.92 27.54
C GLN A 175 -40.96 -10.88 27.23
N VAL A 176 -41.34 -11.00 25.95
CA VAL A 176 -42.74 -11.04 25.52
C VAL A 176 -43.33 -12.43 25.72
N LEU A 177 -42.57 -13.50 25.44
CA LEU A 177 -43.01 -14.89 25.65
C LEU A 177 -43.26 -15.25 27.12
N THR A 178 -42.58 -14.57 28.05
CA THR A 178 -42.75 -14.78 29.49
C THR A 178 -43.86 -13.91 30.11
N GLY A 179 -44.54 -13.08 29.31
CA GLY A 179 -45.56 -12.13 29.79
C GLY A 179 -45.01 -11.01 30.67
N ALA A 180 -43.68 -10.93 30.85
CA ALA A 180 -43.04 -10.00 31.78
C ALA A 180 -43.13 -8.53 31.32
N ARG A 181 -43.27 -8.29 30.01
CA ARG A 181 -43.41 -6.94 29.43
C ARG A 181 -44.24 -6.96 28.14
N THR A 182 -44.88 -5.82 27.85
CA THR A 182 -45.53 -5.62 26.56
C THR A 182 -44.49 -5.43 25.43
N ARG A 183 -44.86 -5.75 24.18
CA ARG A 183 -43.99 -5.55 22.99
C ARG A 183 -43.45 -4.11 22.88
N LYS A 184 -44.27 -3.10 23.22
CA LYS A 184 -43.90 -1.68 23.20
C LYS A 184 -42.88 -1.33 24.30
N GLU A 185 -42.99 -1.92 25.49
CA GLU A 185 -42.05 -1.69 26.59
C GLU A 185 -40.71 -2.39 26.36
N ALA A 186 -40.73 -3.63 25.88
CA ALA A 186 -39.54 -4.38 25.54
C ALA A 186 -38.71 -3.66 24.47
N ALA A 187 -39.38 -3.01 23.51
CA ALA A 187 -38.71 -2.24 22.48
C ALA A 187 -38.17 -0.88 22.90
N ARG A 188 -38.87 -0.12 23.76
CA ARG A 188 -38.30 1.10 24.34
C ARG A 188 -37.05 0.78 25.17
N ASP A 189 -37.06 -0.34 25.87
CA ASP A 189 -35.92 -0.79 26.67
C ASP A 189 -34.75 -1.25 25.78
N ALA A 190 -35.05 -1.97 24.68
CA ALA A 190 -34.06 -2.29 23.66
C ALA A 190 -33.44 -1.03 23.04
N LEU A 191 -34.25 -0.03 22.66
CA LEU A 191 -33.75 1.25 22.11
C LEU A 191 -32.81 1.97 23.10
N LYS A 192 -33.15 2.01 24.39
CA LYS A 192 -32.29 2.57 25.46
C LYS A 192 -30.96 1.81 25.62
N ARG A 193 -30.96 0.49 25.40
CA ARG A 193 -29.75 -0.36 25.48
C ARG A 193 -28.90 -0.31 24.22
N LEU A 194 -29.46 0.08 23.08
CA LEU A 194 -28.72 0.28 21.83
C LEU A 194 -28.01 1.63 21.74
N THR A 195 -28.55 2.67 22.40
CA THR A 195 -28.01 4.03 22.35
C THR A 195 -26.56 4.19 22.85
N PRO A 196 -26.02 3.33 23.74
CA PRO A 196 -24.61 3.42 24.14
C PRO A 196 -23.63 2.45 23.45
N VAL A 197 -24.04 1.46 22.65
CA VAL A 197 -23.09 0.41 22.18
C VAL A 197 -23.26 0.04 20.70
N ALA A 198 -22.47 0.68 19.84
CA ALA A 198 -22.17 0.22 18.49
C ALA A 198 -20.65 0.13 18.34
N PRO A 199 -20.02 -1.06 18.47
CA PRO A 199 -18.56 -1.15 18.50
C PRO A 199 -17.99 -1.25 17.08
N PHE A 200 -17.51 -0.13 16.55
CA PHE A 200 -16.42 -0.17 15.58
C PHE A 200 -15.17 -0.69 16.30
N ARG A 201 -14.53 -1.74 15.77
CA ARG A 201 -13.22 -2.15 16.25
C ARG A 201 -12.13 -1.51 15.40
N ASP A 202 -11.23 -0.78 16.07
CA ASP A 202 -10.04 -0.26 15.40
C ASP A 202 -9.00 -1.37 15.14
N LYS A 203 -7.93 -1.06 14.40
CA LYS A 203 -6.83 -2.01 14.12
C LYS A 203 -6.12 -2.52 15.38
N SER A 204 -6.24 -1.82 16.51
CA SER A 204 -5.67 -2.21 17.81
C SER A 204 -6.66 -3.02 18.66
N GLY A 205 -7.81 -3.41 18.08
CA GLY A 205 -8.83 -4.21 18.73
C GLY A 205 -9.71 -3.45 19.73
N ARG A 206 -9.54 -2.14 19.89
CA ARG A 206 -10.37 -1.32 20.80
C ARG A 206 -11.74 -1.11 20.19
N GLN A 207 -12.76 -1.12 21.04
CA GLN A 207 -14.14 -0.86 20.63
C GLN A 207 -14.47 0.62 20.78
N TRP A 208 -15.13 1.18 19.77
CA TRP A 208 -15.47 2.59 19.69
C TRP A 208 -16.89 2.76 19.19
N ARG A 209 -17.58 3.82 19.64
CA ARG A 209 -18.69 4.38 18.87
C ARG A 209 -18.14 5.04 17.61
N MET A 210 -18.88 4.98 16.51
CA MET A 210 -18.44 5.55 15.22
C MET A 210 -18.20 7.05 15.34
N SER A 211 -19.15 7.76 15.94
CA SER A 211 -19.06 9.20 16.22
C SER A 211 -17.81 9.56 17.04
N THR A 212 -17.51 8.79 18.10
CA THR A 212 -16.34 9.03 18.97
C THR A 212 -15.01 8.74 18.27
N TYR A 213 -14.94 7.66 17.48
CA TYR A 213 -13.73 7.35 16.72
C TYR A 213 -13.48 8.39 15.63
N VAL A 214 -14.53 8.77 14.89
CA VAL A 214 -14.45 9.81 13.86
C VAL A 214 -14.07 11.15 14.47
N GLU A 215 -14.65 11.54 15.62
CA GLU A 215 -14.23 12.76 16.31
C GLU A 215 -12.73 12.73 16.63
N MET A 216 -12.23 11.65 17.23
CA MET A 216 -10.80 11.51 17.54
C MET A 216 -9.92 11.57 16.28
N ALA A 217 -10.30 10.83 15.23
CA ALA A 217 -9.55 10.75 13.98
C ALA A 217 -9.50 12.10 13.27
N MET A 218 -10.65 12.77 13.16
CA MET A 218 -10.79 14.10 12.56
C MET A 218 -10.05 15.16 13.36
N ARG A 219 -10.20 15.19 14.70
CA ARG A 219 -9.48 16.16 15.56
C ARG A 219 -7.96 16.04 15.40
N THR A 220 -7.47 14.80 15.26
CA THR A 220 -6.04 14.55 15.05
C THR A 220 -5.60 15.05 13.67
N ALA A 221 -6.38 14.79 12.63
CA ALA A 221 -6.06 15.20 11.26
C ALA A 221 -6.12 16.72 11.09
N THR A 222 -7.20 17.38 11.54
CA THR A 222 -7.38 18.82 11.38
C THR A 222 -6.38 19.62 12.22
N ALA A 223 -6.08 19.19 13.45
CA ALA A 223 -5.04 19.83 14.28
C ALA A 223 -3.65 19.72 13.64
N ARG A 224 -3.29 18.54 13.11
CA ARG A 224 -2.01 18.37 12.38
C ARG A 224 -1.95 19.23 11.13
N ALA A 225 -3.04 19.29 10.37
CA ALA A 225 -3.14 20.13 9.19
C ALA A 225 -2.90 21.62 9.52
N ALA A 226 -3.50 22.12 10.61
CA ALA A 226 -3.27 23.49 11.07
C ALA A 226 -1.81 23.74 11.46
N VAL A 227 -1.17 22.83 12.19
CA VAL A 227 0.25 22.94 12.53
C VAL A 227 1.13 22.89 11.27
N ASP A 228 0.84 21.99 10.33
CA ASP A 228 1.60 21.85 9.08
C ASP A 228 1.47 23.09 8.18
N GLY A 229 0.29 23.71 8.14
CA GLY A 229 0.07 24.97 7.41
C GLY A 229 0.83 26.15 8.03
N HIS A 230 0.86 26.21 9.37
CA HIS A 230 1.64 27.21 10.09
C HIS A 230 3.15 27.05 9.80
N LEU A 231 3.67 25.83 9.91
CA LEU A 231 5.07 25.51 9.65
C LEU A 231 5.49 25.83 8.21
N ALA A 232 4.64 25.53 7.22
CA ALA A 232 4.92 25.84 5.83
C ALA A 232 5.16 27.34 5.59
N VAL A 233 4.32 28.21 6.16
CA VAL A 233 4.51 29.66 6.03
C VAL A 233 5.79 30.12 6.74
N MET A 234 6.09 29.57 7.93
CA MET A 234 7.31 29.89 8.66
C MET A 234 8.56 29.50 7.86
N GLN A 235 8.57 28.29 7.31
CA GLN A 235 9.67 27.79 6.49
C GLN A 235 9.86 28.63 5.22
N ASP A 236 8.78 28.94 4.50
CA ASP A 236 8.82 29.77 3.29
C ASP A 236 9.23 31.22 3.58
N ALA A 237 8.98 31.70 4.80
CA ALA A 237 9.43 33.00 5.28
C ALA A 237 10.86 32.99 5.84
N GLY A 238 11.55 31.85 5.85
CA GLY A 238 12.90 31.69 6.40
C GLY A 238 12.96 31.65 7.92
N ILE A 239 11.83 31.48 8.61
CA ILE A 239 11.74 31.36 10.06
C ILE A 239 11.82 29.87 10.42
N ASP A 240 13.02 29.42 10.82
CA ASP A 240 13.27 28.01 11.16
C ASP A 240 12.92 27.66 12.61
N LEU A 241 12.94 28.64 13.52
CA LEU A 241 12.68 28.44 14.95
C LEU A 241 11.20 28.66 15.29
N VAL A 242 10.64 27.74 16.06
CA VAL A 242 9.26 27.78 16.54
C VAL A 242 9.19 27.42 18.02
N ILE A 243 8.20 27.94 18.74
CA ILE A 243 7.98 27.66 20.15
C ILE A 243 6.67 26.92 20.35
N VAL A 244 6.69 25.91 21.23
CA VAL A 244 5.50 25.14 21.60
C VAL A 244 4.62 25.93 22.56
N SER A 245 3.32 26.01 22.28
CA SER A 245 2.36 26.71 23.12
C SER A 245 2.34 26.16 24.56
N THR A 246 1.96 27.00 25.53
CA THR A 246 1.70 26.57 26.91
C THR A 246 0.21 26.43 27.17
N THR A 247 -0.21 25.45 27.95
CA THR A 247 -1.60 25.18 28.30
C THR A 247 -1.77 25.08 29.83
N PRO A 248 -2.97 25.39 30.38
CA PRO A 248 -3.21 25.21 31.81
C PRO A 248 -3.07 23.76 32.28
N TRP A 249 -3.30 22.79 31.38
CA TRP A 249 -3.28 21.35 31.67
C TRP A 249 -2.55 20.59 30.56
N ASN A 250 -1.34 20.14 30.86
CA ASN A 250 -0.55 19.30 29.96
C ASN A 250 -0.80 17.80 30.24
N CYS A 251 -0.30 16.96 29.35
CA CYS A 251 -0.32 15.52 29.50
C CYS A 251 1.10 14.99 29.37
N GLU A 252 1.37 13.82 29.94
CA GLU A 252 2.72 13.22 30.03
C GLU A 252 3.50 13.19 28.71
N LYS A 253 2.81 13.12 27.56
CA LYS A 253 3.44 13.13 26.22
C LYS A 253 3.87 14.51 25.75
N CYS A 254 3.21 15.56 26.22
CA CYS A 254 3.45 16.95 25.84
C CYS A 254 4.28 17.70 26.88
N ASP A 255 4.27 17.27 28.13
CA ASP A 255 5.07 17.86 29.22
C ASP A 255 6.52 18.16 28.85
N PRO A 256 7.27 17.27 28.16
CA PRO A 256 8.67 17.54 27.82
C PRO A 256 8.87 18.68 26.81
N TRP A 257 7.81 19.03 26.07
CA TRP A 257 7.88 19.92 24.91
C TRP A 257 7.27 21.30 25.18
N GLU A 258 6.42 21.42 26.19
CA GLU A 258 5.69 22.65 26.50
C GLU A 258 6.63 23.84 26.74
N GLY A 259 6.43 24.95 26.03
CA GLY A 259 7.27 26.16 26.13
C GLY A 259 8.69 26.02 25.57
N LYS A 260 9.05 24.87 24.99
CA LYS A 260 10.39 24.66 24.40
C LYS A 260 10.45 25.18 22.96
N VAL A 261 11.64 25.67 22.60
CA VAL A 261 11.98 26.08 21.23
C VAL A 261 12.38 24.84 20.43
N LEU A 262 11.83 24.71 19.23
CA LEU A 262 12.10 23.66 18.27
C LEU A 262 12.58 24.28 16.95
N THR A 263 13.34 23.50 16.20
CA THR A 263 13.81 23.86 14.84
C THR A 263 13.07 23.02 13.79
N GLN A 264 12.78 23.59 12.62
CA GLN A 264 12.17 22.86 11.51
C GLN A 264 13.19 22.00 10.75
N SER A 265 14.41 22.51 10.52
CA SER A 265 15.43 21.87 9.66
C SER A 265 16.87 21.90 10.20
N GLY A 266 17.13 22.67 11.27
CA GLY A 266 18.44 22.81 11.91
C GLY A 266 18.76 21.76 12.97
N ALA A 267 19.89 21.96 13.66
CA ALA A 267 20.36 21.08 14.73
C ALA A 267 19.73 21.43 16.08
N ALA A 268 19.49 20.40 16.90
CA ALA A 268 19.11 20.58 18.30
C ALA A 268 20.35 20.87 19.17
N GLY A 269 20.16 21.59 20.27
CA GLY A 269 21.22 22.03 21.17
C GLY A 269 21.27 23.55 21.32
N LYS A 270 22.32 24.05 21.96
CA LYS A 270 22.58 25.49 22.05
C LYS A 270 23.15 25.98 20.73
N ILE A 271 22.46 26.92 20.11
CA ILE A 271 22.88 27.55 18.86
C ILE A 271 23.01 29.05 19.04
N SER A 272 24.01 29.64 18.38
CA SER A 272 24.12 31.09 18.23
C SER A 272 23.40 31.48 16.95
N VAL A 273 22.38 32.34 17.08
CA VAL A 273 21.60 32.86 15.96
C VAL A 273 21.53 34.37 16.03
N GLU A 274 21.41 35.02 14.87
CA GLU A 274 21.29 36.48 14.82
C GLU A 274 19.98 36.95 15.43
N HIS A 275 20.03 38.09 16.11
CA HIS A 275 18.88 38.77 16.69
C HIS A 275 17.90 39.18 15.60
N ALA A 276 16.61 38.91 15.79
CA ALA A 276 15.60 39.09 14.74
C ALA A 276 15.36 40.57 14.33
N LEU A 277 15.82 41.54 15.13
CA LEU A 277 15.65 42.98 14.89
C LEU A 277 16.95 43.78 14.87
N GLU A 278 18.08 43.18 15.28
CA GLU A 278 19.34 43.90 15.49
C GLU A 278 20.45 43.20 14.69
N ASP A 279 20.78 43.77 13.54
CA ASP A 279 21.79 43.21 12.63
C ASP A 279 23.16 43.11 13.34
N GLY A 280 23.83 41.97 13.19
CA GLY A 280 25.15 41.70 13.77
C GLY A 280 25.16 41.34 15.26
N VAL A 281 24.01 41.34 15.94
CA VAL A 281 23.89 40.89 17.33
C VAL A 281 23.58 39.39 17.37
N GLN A 282 24.40 38.60 18.04
CA GLN A 282 24.20 37.17 18.22
C GLN A 282 23.52 36.88 19.56
N VAL A 283 22.50 36.01 19.54
CA VAL A 283 21.82 35.52 20.73
C VAL A 283 21.89 34.01 20.81
N GLU A 284 22.15 33.49 22.02
CA GLU A 284 22.11 32.05 22.28
C GLU A 284 20.67 31.58 22.46
N VAL A 285 20.31 30.52 21.74
CA VAL A 285 18.99 29.89 21.83
C VAL A 285 19.17 28.40 22.12
N GLU A 286 18.47 27.91 23.15
CA GLU A 286 18.43 26.48 23.47
C GLU A 286 17.31 25.81 22.67
N VAL A 287 17.68 25.05 21.64
CA VAL A 287 16.76 24.30 20.80
C VAL A 287 16.61 22.88 21.34
N ALA A 288 15.43 22.53 21.83
CA ALA A 288 15.19 21.26 22.50
C ALA A 288 15.20 20.05 21.55
N ALA A 289 14.66 20.20 20.34
CA ALA A 289 14.66 19.18 19.30
C ALA A 289 14.24 19.75 17.94
N THR A 290 14.34 18.94 16.90
CA THR A 290 13.63 19.20 15.64
C THR A 290 12.13 18.97 15.83
N VAL A 291 11.27 19.67 15.07
CA VAL A 291 9.81 19.47 15.08
C VAL A 291 9.45 18.01 14.74
N SER A 292 10.18 17.40 13.81
CA SER A 292 10.02 15.98 13.46
C SER A 292 10.38 15.05 14.63
N GLY A 293 11.50 15.30 15.30
CA GLY A 293 11.92 14.54 16.49
C GLY A 293 10.92 14.65 17.64
N ALA A 294 10.42 15.85 17.92
CA ALA A 294 9.38 16.07 18.94
C ALA A 294 8.08 15.33 18.61
N ARG A 295 7.67 15.31 17.33
CA ARG A 295 6.50 14.54 16.86
C ARG A 295 6.66 13.03 17.10
N ILE A 296 7.83 12.49 16.78
CA ILE A 296 8.16 11.07 17.01
C ILE A 296 8.09 10.74 18.50
N ALA A 297 8.58 11.64 19.34
CA ALA A 297 8.58 11.50 20.79
C ALA A 297 7.20 11.77 21.45
N GLY A 298 6.17 12.14 20.69
CA GLY A 298 4.79 12.19 21.16
C GLY A 298 4.11 13.56 21.12
N LEU A 299 4.79 14.62 20.69
CA LEU A 299 4.16 15.92 20.42
C LEU A 299 3.13 15.78 19.28
N PHE A 300 1.99 16.45 19.39
CA PHE A 300 0.84 16.31 18.46
C PHE A 300 0.28 14.88 18.35
N HIS A 301 0.24 14.17 19.49
CA HIS A 301 -0.50 12.92 19.66
C HIS A 301 -2.02 13.11 19.44
N PRO A 302 -2.80 12.02 19.29
CA PRO A 302 -4.26 12.12 19.21
C PRO A 302 -4.84 12.87 20.41
N GLN A 303 -5.74 13.83 20.16
CA GLN A 303 -6.33 14.73 21.17
C GLN A 303 -5.40 15.84 21.72
N CYS A 304 -4.20 16.00 21.18
CA CYS A 304 -3.34 17.14 21.51
C CYS A 304 -4.02 18.48 21.15
N ARG A 305 -3.78 19.52 21.97
CA ARG A 305 -4.26 20.89 21.74
C ARG A 305 -3.13 21.92 21.58
N HIS A 306 -1.89 21.45 21.54
CA HIS A 306 -0.74 22.35 21.37
C HIS A 306 -0.73 22.92 19.96
N SER A 307 -0.34 24.18 19.87
CA SER A 307 -0.01 24.91 18.64
C SER A 307 1.50 25.17 18.61
N LEU A 308 1.99 25.64 17.47
CA LEU A 308 3.31 26.23 17.33
C LEU A 308 3.13 27.72 17.01
N SER A 309 4.08 28.52 17.48
CA SER A 309 4.21 29.93 17.15
C SER A 309 5.63 30.21 16.66
N ALA A 310 5.81 31.26 15.86
CA ALA A 310 7.14 31.73 15.46
C ALA A 310 8.01 32.04 16.69
N TYR A 311 9.27 31.62 16.67
CA TYR A 311 10.29 32.06 17.62
C TYR A 311 11.29 32.96 16.88
N LEU A 312 11.23 34.25 17.19
CA LEU A 312 12.10 35.32 16.71
C LEU A 312 13.20 35.55 17.75
N PRO A 313 14.47 35.20 17.46
CA PRO A 313 15.56 35.31 18.43
C PRO A 313 15.70 36.72 19.01
N GLY A 314 15.78 36.81 20.34
CA GLY A 314 15.88 38.06 21.10
C GLY A 314 14.59 38.89 21.22
N VAL A 315 13.53 38.52 20.50
CA VAL A 315 12.22 39.18 20.56
C VAL A 315 11.19 38.32 21.28
N THR A 316 11.16 37.02 20.97
CA THR A 316 10.18 36.10 21.55
C THR A 316 10.52 35.80 22.99
N THR A 317 9.56 36.01 23.88
CA THR A 317 9.62 35.52 25.25
C THR A 317 8.84 34.21 25.36
N VAL A 318 9.29 33.31 26.24
CA VAL A 318 8.57 32.06 26.49
C VAL A 318 7.18 32.39 27.05
N PRO A 319 6.09 31.86 26.45
CA PRO A 319 4.73 32.16 26.91
C PRO A 319 4.54 31.81 28.39
N ALA A 320 3.92 32.72 29.16
CA ALA A 320 3.57 32.44 30.54
C ALA A 320 2.49 31.35 30.60
N LYS A 321 2.67 30.35 31.48
CA LYS A 321 1.69 29.28 31.67
C LYS A 321 0.36 29.87 32.17
N PRO A 322 -0.77 29.68 31.46
CA PRO A 322 -2.04 30.26 31.88
C PRO A 322 -2.53 29.64 33.20
N THR A 323 -3.17 30.43 34.06
CA THR A 323 -3.69 29.96 35.35
C THR A 323 -4.81 28.93 35.15
N ALA A 324 -4.69 27.77 35.81
CA ALA A 324 -5.67 26.70 35.71
C ALA A 324 -6.96 27.06 36.48
N PRO A 325 -8.16 26.87 35.91
CA PRO A 325 -9.41 26.95 36.66
C PRO A 325 -9.44 25.87 37.77
N PRO A 326 -10.18 26.06 38.88
CA PRO A 326 -10.10 25.23 40.09
C PRO A 326 -10.47 23.75 39.89
N THR A 327 -11.04 23.38 38.74
CA THR A 327 -11.34 22.00 38.39
C THR A 327 -10.74 21.63 37.04
N LYS A 328 -9.91 20.57 37.02
CA LYS A 328 -9.45 19.95 35.77
C LYS A 328 -10.68 19.47 35.00
N PRO A 329 -10.86 19.84 33.71
CA PRO A 329 -11.96 19.33 32.91
C PRO A 329 -11.93 17.81 32.93
N LYS A 330 -12.95 17.16 33.50
CA LYS A 330 -13.05 15.71 33.47
C LYS A 330 -13.09 15.28 32.00
N PRO A 331 -12.27 14.30 31.57
CA PRO A 331 -12.44 13.73 30.24
C PRO A 331 -13.89 13.25 30.12
N LYS A 332 -14.62 13.73 29.10
CA LYS A 332 -15.92 13.14 28.77
C LYS A 332 -15.72 11.63 28.63
N PRO A 333 -16.52 10.80 29.31
CA PRO A 333 -16.28 9.37 29.32
C PRO A 333 -16.30 8.86 27.87
N SER A 334 -15.15 8.40 27.38
CA SER A 334 -15.12 7.51 26.24
C SER A 334 -15.89 6.27 26.65
N ALA A 335 -16.88 5.88 25.84
CA ALA A 335 -17.62 4.65 26.06
C ALA A 335 -16.62 3.48 26.17
N GLY A 336 -16.56 2.87 27.36
CA GLY A 336 -15.93 1.58 27.65
C GLY A 336 -14.40 1.52 27.51
N LYS A 337 -13.68 1.69 28.63
CA LYS A 337 -12.40 0.96 28.79
C LYS A 337 -12.72 -0.53 28.92
N PRO A 338 -12.25 -1.44 28.05
CA PRO A 338 -12.10 -2.83 28.48
C PRO A 338 -11.02 -2.84 29.57
N LYS A 339 -11.40 -3.19 30.80
CA LYS A 339 -10.45 -3.55 31.86
C LYS A 339 -9.58 -4.71 31.32
N PRO A 340 -8.25 -4.60 31.25
CA PRO A 340 -7.44 -5.80 31.22
C PRO A 340 -7.61 -6.47 32.58
N THR A 341 -8.22 -7.65 32.61
CA THR A 341 -8.13 -8.54 33.77
C THR A 341 -6.71 -9.10 33.79
N PRO A 342 -5.89 -8.80 34.82
CA PRO A 342 -4.65 -9.55 35.02
C PRO A 342 -5.05 -10.90 35.61
N LYS A 343 -5.08 -11.95 34.79
CA LYS A 343 -4.98 -13.30 35.34
C LYS A 343 -3.54 -13.46 35.84
N LYS A 344 -3.34 -13.25 37.14
CA LYS A 344 -2.21 -13.85 37.86
C LYS A 344 -2.37 -15.36 37.76
N PRO A 345 -1.35 -16.12 37.33
CA PRO A 345 -1.29 -17.53 37.66
C PRO A 345 -0.92 -17.67 39.13
N ASP A 346 -1.80 -18.30 39.90
CA ASP A 346 -1.49 -18.76 41.24
C ASP A 346 -0.30 -19.72 41.19
N LYS A 347 0.70 -19.47 42.02
CA LYS A 347 1.79 -20.41 42.32
C LYS A 347 1.31 -21.36 43.42
N PRO A 348 1.20 -22.67 43.19
CA PRO A 348 1.44 -23.63 44.25
C PRO A 348 2.97 -23.84 44.37
N GLN A 349 3.48 -23.67 45.58
CA GLN A 349 4.79 -24.20 45.98
C GLN A 349 4.78 -25.72 45.80
N LEU A 350 5.76 -26.26 45.08
CA LEU A 350 6.14 -27.67 45.15
C LEU A 350 7.64 -27.80 44.94
N ALA A 351 8.17 -28.78 45.66
CA ALA A 351 9.55 -29.03 46.00
C ALA A 351 10.51 -29.21 44.81
N ALA A 352 11.79 -29.03 45.13
CA ALA A 352 12.93 -29.32 44.28
C ALA A 352 12.82 -30.70 43.62
N GLN A 353 12.84 -30.73 42.28
CA GLN A 353 13.13 -31.91 41.48
C GLN A 353 14.10 -31.53 40.35
N GLU A 354 15.06 -32.43 40.15
CA GLU A 354 16.23 -32.34 39.28
C GLU A 354 15.89 -31.98 37.82
N GLN A 355 16.78 -31.20 37.18
CA GLN A 355 16.68 -30.86 35.77
C GLN A 355 17.00 -32.09 34.88
N PRO A 356 16.24 -32.35 33.80
CA PRO A 356 16.64 -33.33 32.80
C PRO A 356 17.72 -32.75 31.88
N ARG A 357 18.74 -33.55 31.56
CA ARG A 357 19.79 -33.23 30.58
C ARG A 357 19.17 -33.11 29.17
N PRO A 358 19.65 -32.19 28.31
CA PRO A 358 19.17 -32.09 26.93
C PRO A 358 19.55 -33.32 26.09
N ASN A 359 18.64 -33.73 25.21
CA ASN A 359 18.75 -34.88 24.31
C ASN A 359 19.98 -34.76 23.39
N ALA A 360 20.80 -35.83 23.31
CA ALA A 360 22.05 -35.89 22.56
C ALA A 360 21.88 -35.60 21.06
N GLU A 361 20.71 -35.89 20.48
CA GLU A 361 20.43 -35.61 19.05
C GLU A 361 20.36 -34.12 18.72
N ALA A 362 19.94 -33.26 19.66
CA ALA A 362 19.85 -31.82 19.42
C ALA A 362 21.22 -31.15 19.45
N THR A 363 22.15 -31.68 20.25
CA THR A 363 23.54 -31.21 20.32
C THR A 363 24.31 -31.58 19.06
N VAL A 364 24.19 -32.84 18.60
CA VAL A 364 24.86 -33.32 17.38
C VAL A 364 24.38 -32.56 16.15
N ARG A 365 23.07 -32.30 16.03
CA ARG A 365 22.53 -31.55 14.88
C ARG A 365 23.03 -30.10 14.84
N ARG A 366 23.18 -29.48 16.01
CA ARG A 366 23.74 -28.14 16.14
C ARG A 366 25.23 -28.09 15.80
N GLU A 367 26.00 -29.10 16.18
CA GLU A 367 27.42 -29.19 15.83
C GLU A 367 27.63 -29.42 14.33
N VAL A 368 26.77 -30.23 13.70
CA VAL A 368 26.78 -30.44 12.23
C VAL A 368 26.40 -29.16 11.49
N ASP A 369 25.39 -28.42 11.97
CA ASP A 369 25.00 -27.13 11.39
C ASP A 369 26.09 -26.05 11.58
N GLU A 370 26.77 -26.03 12.74
CA GLU A 370 27.90 -25.13 13.01
C GLU A 370 29.14 -25.47 12.16
N GLN A 371 29.39 -26.76 11.89
CA GLN A 371 30.48 -27.20 11.02
C GLN A 371 30.21 -26.89 9.54
N ALA A 372 28.98 -27.11 9.06
CA ALA A 372 28.58 -26.72 7.70
C ALA A 372 28.69 -25.20 7.48
N GLN A 373 28.35 -24.39 8.49
CA GLN A 373 28.55 -22.94 8.44
C GLN A 373 30.03 -22.54 8.36
N ARG A 374 30.91 -23.22 9.10
CA ARG A 374 32.37 -22.95 9.03
C ARG A 374 32.95 -23.32 7.67
N GLU A 375 32.57 -24.46 7.12
CA GLU A 375 33.02 -24.90 5.80
C GLU A 375 32.54 -23.95 4.69
N GLN A 376 31.30 -23.44 4.80
CA GLN A 376 30.77 -22.43 3.90
C GLN A 376 31.53 -21.10 4.00
N LEU A 377 31.84 -20.63 5.23
CA LEU A 377 32.64 -19.41 5.43
C LEU A 377 34.05 -19.54 4.83
N VAL A 378 34.69 -20.71 4.96
CA VAL A 378 36.01 -20.98 4.37
C VAL A 378 35.95 -21.05 2.84
N ALA A 379 34.90 -21.64 2.27
CA ALA A 379 34.69 -21.67 0.82
C ALA A 379 34.42 -20.27 0.25
N GLU A 380 33.63 -19.47 0.96
CA GLU A 380 33.40 -18.05 0.64
C GLU A 380 34.71 -17.25 0.74
N GLU A 381 35.55 -17.50 1.74
CA GLU A 381 36.85 -16.83 1.91
C GLU A 381 37.87 -17.21 0.84
N ARG A 382 37.78 -18.43 0.29
CA ARG A 382 38.60 -18.86 -0.84
C ARG A 382 38.18 -18.19 -2.15
N ALA A 383 36.87 -18.10 -2.40
CA ALA A 383 36.32 -17.37 -3.54
C ALA A 383 36.62 -15.86 -3.45
N ARG A 384 36.66 -15.28 -2.23
CA ARG A 384 37.09 -13.89 -1.97
C ARG A 384 38.52 -13.66 -2.44
N ARG A 385 39.46 -14.54 -2.10
CA ARG A 385 40.87 -14.39 -2.50
C ARG A 385 41.05 -14.46 -4.01
N GLU A 386 40.34 -15.35 -4.70
CA GLU A 386 40.41 -15.44 -6.17
C GLU A 386 39.86 -14.18 -6.87
N VAL A 387 38.82 -13.54 -6.31
CA VAL A 387 38.27 -12.27 -6.85
C VAL A 387 39.20 -11.09 -6.53
N GLU A 388 39.75 -11.03 -5.32
CA GLU A 388 40.68 -9.98 -4.89
C GLU A 388 42.02 -10.03 -5.67
N GLU A 389 42.48 -11.24 -5.99
CA GLU A 389 43.66 -11.49 -6.82
C GLU A 389 43.42 -11.15 -8.30
N GLN A 390 42.18 -11.27 -8.79
CA GLN A 390 41.76 -10.78 -10.11
C GLN A 390 41.56 -9.25 -10.16
N GLU A 391 41.07 -8.62 -9.08
CA GLU A 391 40.89 -7.16 -8.98
C GLU A 391 42.25 -6.43 -8.89
N ASN A 392 43.22 -7.00 -8.19
CA ASN A 392 44.58 -6.46 -8.06
C ASN A 392 45.46 -6.63 -9.31
N ALA A 393 44.99 -7.33 -10.35
CA ALA A 393 45.73 -7.54 -11.60
C ALA A 393 45.58 -6.41 -12.63
N THR A 394 44.84 -5.33 -12.32
CA THR A 394 44.64 -4.17 -13.21
C THR A 394 45.35 -2.93 -12.64
N GLY A 395 46.29 -2.36 -13.42
CA GLY A 395 47.32 -1.40 -12.99
C GLY A 395 46.86 0.02 -12.63
N VAL A 396 45.73 0.18 -11.94
CA VAL A 396 45.24 1.48 -11.43
C VAL A 396 45.18 1.42 -9.91
N GLU A 397 46.17 1.94 -9.20
CA GLU A 397 46.12 2.01 -7.73
C GLU A 397 44.95 2.90 -7.26
N ALA A 398 44.19 2.45 -6.27
CA ALA A 398 43.17 3.27 -5.64
C ALA A 398 43.83 4.52 -5.01
N GLY A 399 43.33 5.71 -5.32
CA GLY A 399 43.84 6.98 -4.78
C GLY A 399 44.53 7.89 -5.79
N ASP A 400 45.22 7.36 -6.80
CA ASP A 400 45.99 8.15 -7.78
C ASP A 400 45.67 7.77 -9.23
N PHE A 401 45.12 8.73 -9.98
CA PHE A 401 44.77 8.59 -11.40
C PHE A 401 45.72 9.36 -12.33
N SER A 402 46.82 9.91 -11.82
CA SER A 402 47.78 10.72 -12.58
C SER A 402 48.45 9.99 -13.74
N LYS A 403 48.60 8.66 -13.63
CA LYS A 403 49.19 7.79 -14.65
C LYS A 403 48.23 7.43 -15.79
N LEU A 404 46.95 7.78 -15.68
CA LEU A 404 45.97 7.47 -16.73
C LEU A 404 46.14 8.38 -17.93
N ARG A 405 46.15 7.79 -19.14
CA ARG A 405 46.21 8.55 -20.39
C ARG A 405 44.81 8.80 -20.93
N GLN A 406 44.44 10.06 -21.15
CA GLN A 406 43.15 10.38 -21.79
C GLN A 406 43.16 9.93 -23.26
N VAL A 407 42.20 9.09 -23.64
CA VAL A 407 42.05 8.50 -24.98
C VAL A 407 40.70 8.83 -25.63
N GLY A 408 39.81 9.55 -24.93
CA GLY A 408 38.55 10.01 -25.49
C GLY A 408 37.85 11.08 -24.67
N GLN A 409 36.78 11.61 -25.25
CA GLN A 409 36.05 12.77 -24.74
C GLN A 409 35.02 12.42 -23.65
N GLN A 410 34.45 13.46 -23.04
CA GLN A 410 33.40 13.37 -22.03
C GLN A 410 32.13 12.71 -22.59
N GLY A 411 31.55 11.78 -21.83
CA GLY A 411 30.32 11.06 -22.21
C GLY A 411 29.10 11.38 -21.35
N GLY A 412 29.26 12.06 -20.21
CA GLY A 412 28.20 12.33 -19.22
C GLY A 412 28.12 13.79 -18.77
N SER A 413 27.19 14.09 -17.86
CA SER A 413 26.94 15.48 -17.40
C SER A 413 28.03 16.04 -16.48
N ASN A 414 28.71 15.16 -15.72
CA ASN A 414 29.85 15.57 -14.90
C ASN A 414 31.11 15.65 -15.77
N PRO A 415 32.03 16.59 -15.49
CA PRO A 415 33.35 16.60 -16.11
C PRO A 415 34.00 15.22 -16.03
N GLY A 416 34.46 14.71 -17.16
CA GLY A 416 34.96 13.35 -17.26
C GLY A 416 35.50 13.03 -18.64
N GLY A 417 35.99 11.82 -18.81
CA GLY A 417 36.57 11.37 -20.07
C GLY A 417 36.89 9.88 -20.09
N MET A 418 37.28 9.42 -21.27
CA MET A 418 37.79 8.08 -21.47
C MET A 418 39.30 8.06 -21.27
N PHE A 419 39.78 7.14 -20.47
CA PHE A 419 41.18 6.97 -20.11
C PHE A 419 41.65 5.54 -20.36
N GLU A 420 42.96 5.36 -20.47
CA GLU A 420 43.64 4.09 -20.63
C GLU A 420 44.77 3.97 -19.59
N ASP A 421 44.89 2.81 -18.95
CA ASP A 421 45.99 2.51 -18.03
C ASP A 421 47.23 1.96 -18.76
N GLU A 422 48.33 1.75 -18.03
CA GLU A 422 49.59 1.23 -18.58
C GLU A 422 49.46 -0.17 -19.21
N ASN A 423 48.42 -0.92 -18.83
CA ASN A 423 48.13 -2.26 -19.34
C ASN A 423 47.13 -2.24 -20.52
N GLY A 424 46.72 -1.07 -21.00
CA GLY A 424 45.77 -0.92 -22.10
C GLY A 424 44.30 -1.11 -21.70
N ASN A 425 43.96 -1.20 -20.40
CA ASN A 425 42.56 -1.25 -20.00
C ASN A 425 41.93 0.14 -20.08
N ARG A 426 40.69 0.20 -20.58
CA ARG A 426 39.94 1.44 -20.69
C ARG A 426 39.09 1.71 -19.45
N TRP A 427 39.08 2.96 -19.02
CA TRP A 427 38.37 3.46 -17.85
C TRP A 427 37.58 4.71 -18.21
N TYR A 428 36.35 4.84 -17.71
CA TYR A 428 35.64 6.11 -17.73
C TYR A 428 35.85 6.82 -16.40
N VAL A 429 36.55 7.96 -16.42
CA VAL A 429 36.84 8.74 -15.21
C VAL A 429 35.93 9.95 -15.17
N LYS A 430 35.27 10.18 -14.04
CA LYS A 430 34.43 11.36 -13.80
C LYS A 430 34.75 12.04 -12.48
N THR A 431 34.68 13.36 -12.48
CA THR A 431 34.76 14.18 -11.26
C THR A 431 33.45 14.04 -10.47
N GLN A 432 33.58 13.95 -9.15
CA GLN A 432 32.48 13.80 -8.21
C GLN A 432 32.25 15.09 -7.44
N GLN A 433 31.02 15.28 -6.96
CA GLN A 433 30.65 16.49 -6.19
C GLN A 433 31.29 16.53 -4.80
N SER A 434 31.65 15.37 -4.24
CA SER A 434 32.27 15.23 -2.92
C SER A 434 32.87 13.84 -2.73
N GLU A 435 33.69 13.67 -1.69
CA GLU A 435 34.20 12.37 -1.25
C GLU A 435 33.07 11.37 -0.98
N THR A 436 31.97 11.81 -0.37
CA THR A 436 30.81 10.96 -0.08
C THR A 436 30.14 10.47 -1.37
N HIS A 437 30.11 11.27 -2.44
CA HIS A 437 29.57 10.84 -3.73
C HIS A 437 30.45 9.74 -4.35
N ALA A 438 31.78 9.92 -4.32
CA ALA A 438 32.73 8.91 -4.80
C ALA A 438 32.61 7.61 -3.99
N ALA A 439 32.58 7.71 -2.66
CA ALA A 439 32.39 6.59 -1.74
C ALA A 439 31.05 5.87 -1.97
N ASN A 440 29.96 6.59 -2.20
CA ASN A 440 28.64 6.04 -2.48
C ASN A 440 28.60 5.22 -3.77
N GLU A 441 29.26 5.69 -4.83
CA GLU A 441 29.30 4.96 -6.09
C GLU A 441 30.13 3.68 -6.01
N VAL A 442 31.31 3.73 -5.36
CA VAL A 442 32.13 2.54 -5.11
C VAL A 442 31.38 1.52 -4.25
N ALA A 443 30.79 1.96 -3.13
CA ALA A 443 30.01 1.11 -2.26
C ALA A 443 28.83 0.47 -3.00
N SER A 444 28.11 1.25 -3.81
CA SER A 444 26.98 0.76 -4.60
C SER A 444 27.41 -0.34 -5.58
N ALA A 445 28.47 -0.11 -6.36
CA ALA A 445 29.00 -1.09 -7.30
C ALA A 445 29.40 -2.40 -6.59
N ARG A 446 30.08 -2.30 -5.43
CA ARG A 446 30.48 -3.45 -4.60
C ARG A 446 29.27 -4.20 -4.00
N LEU A 447 28.25 -3.49 -3.53
CA LEU A 447 27.03 -4.11 -2.99
C LEU A 447 26.22 -4.84 -4.06
N TYR A 448 26.16 -4.31 -5.28
CA TYR A 448 25.60 -5.03 -6.43
C TYR A 448 26.39 -6.31 -6.72
N ARG A 449 27.73 -6.25 -6.74
CA ARG A 449 28.59 -7.44 -6.92
C ARG A 449 28.40 -8.47 -5.81
N ALA A 450 28.27 -8.04 -4.56
CA ALA A 450 27.97 -8.91 -3.43
C ALA A 450 26.62 -9.63 -3.59
N ALA A 451 25.64 -9.01 -4.26
CA ALA A 451 24.36 -9.64 -4.63
C ALA A 451 24.45 -10.47 -5.94
N GLY A 452 25.65 -10.69 -6.47
CA GLY A 452 25.89 -11.41 -7.73
C GLY A 452 25.42 -10.67 -8.98
N ILE A 453 25.25 -9.36 -8.92
CA ILE A 453 24.86 -8.51 -10.05
C ILE A 453 26.10 -7.86 -10.64
N ARG A 454 26.27 -8.00 -11.96
CA ARG A 454 27.42 -7.44 -12.68
C ARG A 454 27.37 -5.91 -12.62
N THR A 455 28.47 -5.32 -12.19
CA THR A 455 28.79 -3.89 -12.31
C THR A 455 30.25 -3.76 -12.74
N PRO A 456 30.63 -2.65 -13.38
CA PRO A 456 32.03 -2.31 -13.58
C PRO A 456 32.82 -2.33 -12.27
N ASP A 457 34.12 -2.57 -12.37
CA ASP A 457 35.01 -2.18 -11.28
C ASP A 457 35.02 -0.66 -11.18
N VAL A 458 34.77 -0.14 -9.99
CA VAL A 458 34.72 1.31 -9.71
C VAL A 458 35.70 1.62 -8.61
N ARG A 459 36.67 2.47 -8.93
CA ARG A 459 37.72 2.92 -8.01
C ARG A 459 37.54 4.40 -7.71
N ARG A 460 37.88 4.81 -6.50
CA ARG A 460 37.98 6.22 -6.10
C ARG A 460 39.44 6.66 -6.19
N GLY A 461 39.66 7.91 -6.61
CA GLY A 461 40.99 8.51 -6.70
C GLY A 461 40.91 9.99 -7.06
N SER A 462 42.03 10.56 -7.48
CA SER A 462 42.14 11.95 -7.92
C SER A 462 43.31 12.12 -8.88
N GLY A 463 43.43 13.28 -9.52
CA GLY A 463 44.61 13.64 -10.33
C GLY A 463 44.60 13.14 -11.78
N ALA A 464 43.46 12.66 -12.30
CA ALA A 464 43.38 12.27 -13.71
C ALA A 464 43.72 13.46 -14.65
N PRO A 465 44.66 13.29 -15.61
CA PRO A 465 45.08 14.37 -16.50
C PRO A 465 43.92 14.99 -17.28
N GLY A 466 43.85 16.33 -17.30
CA GLY A 466 42.83 17.08 -18.05
C GLY A 466 41.47 17.20 -17.37
N LEU A 467 41.30 16.64 -16.15
CA LEU A 467 40.10 16.85 -15.33
C LEU A 467 40.36 17.82 -14.17
N PRO A 468 39.32 18.50 -13.65
CA PRO A 468 39.45 19.32 -12.46
C PRO A 468 39.93 18.53 -11.24
N ASP A 469 40.70 19.21 -10.38
CA ASP A 469 41.09 18.69 -9.06
C ASP A 469 39.87 18.36 -8.19
N GLY A 470 40.04 17.38 -7.30
CA GLY A 470 38.99 16.91 -6.39
C GLY A 470 38.72 15.42 -6.52
N PRO A 471 37.67 14.91 -5.83
CA PRO A 471 37.33 13.49 -5.82
C PRO A 471 36.89 13.04 -7.20
N GLN A 472 37.42 11.90 -7.65
CA GLN A 472 37.11 11.29 -8.94
C GLN A 472 36.76 9.81 -8.73
N THR A 473 35.98 9.26 -9.66
CA THR A 473 35.78 7.80 -9.78
C THR A 473 36.16 7.33 -11.16
N ALA A 474 36.90 6.22 -11.22
CA ALA A 474 37.24 5.51 -12.45
C ALA A 474 36.41 4.23 -12.52
N SER A 475 35.56 4.11 -13.54
CA SER A 475 34.75 2.92 -13.81
C SER A 475 35.34 2.17 -15.00
N ARG A 476 35.69 0.90 -14.82
CA ARG A 476 36.28 0.08 -15.88
C ARG A 476 35.28 -0.08 -17.02
N VAL A 477 35.73 0.14 -18.25
CA VAL A 477 34.87 -0.09 -19.41
C VAL A 477 34.69 -1.59 -19.60
N VAL A 478 33.43 -1.99 -19.66
CA VAL A 478 33.00 -3.38 -19.80
C VAL A 478 32.36 -3.60 -21.17
N GLU A 479 32.47 -4.81 -21.68
CA GLU A 479 31.84 -5.19 -22.94
C GLU A 479 30.33 -5.36 -22.76
N GLY A 480 29.57 -4.71 -23.64
CA GLY A 480 28.12 -4.85 -23.72
C GLY A 480 27.51 -3.78 -24.61
N LYS A 481 26.27 -4.01 -25.04
CA LYS A 481 25.52 -3.07 -25.89
C LYS A 481 24.34 -2.49 -25.12
N GLN A 482 24.04 -1.22 -25.36
CA GLN A 482 22.76 -0.63 -25.00
C GLN A 482 21.68 -1.23 -25.91
N VAL A 483 20.56 -1.63 -25.31
CA VAL A 483 19.47 -2.30 -26.03
C VAL A 483 18.12 -1.79 -25.55
N THR A 484 17.06 -2.22 -26.22
CA THR A 484 15.71 -1.80 -25.87
C THR A 484 15.24 -2.39 -24.54
N ALA A 485 14.21 -1.77 -23.93
CA ALA A 485 13.55 -2.31 -22.74
C ALA A 485 13.10 -3.76 -22.92
N LYS A 486 12.65 -4.13 -24.13
CA LYS A 486 12.15 -5.46 -24.45
C LYS A 486 13.23 -6.53 -24.31
N GLU A 487 14.43 -6.24 -24.80
CA GLU A 487 15.59 -7.11 -24.70
C GLU A 487 16.14 -7.18 -23.26
N LEU A 488 16.10 -6.05 -22.53
CA LEU A 488 16.56 -6.01 -21.14
C LEU A 488 15.59 -6.64 -20.14
N ARG A 489 14.29 -6.61 -20.40
CA ARG A 489 13.24 -6.93 -19.41
C ARG A 489 13.47 -8.26 -18.71
N GLY A 490 13.73 -9.33 -19.46
CA GLY A 490 14.02 -10.65 -18.89
C GLY A 490 15.25 -10.65 -17.97
N PRO A 491 16.46 -10.43 -18.51
CA PRO A 491 17.70 -10.54 -17.74
C PRO A 491 17.88 -9.44 -16.68
N ALA A 492 17.26 -8.27 -16.83
CA ALA A 492 17.31 -7.21 -15.82
C ALA A 492 16.57 -7.59 -14.53
N ARG A 493 15.49 -8.39 -14.61
CA ARG A 493 14.64 -8.70 -13.46
C ARG A 493 15.35 -9.47 -12.34
N GLU A 494 16.41 -10.22 -12.64
CA GLU A 494 17.18 -10.92 -11.62
C GLU A 494 17.83 -9.97 -10.61
N GLY A 495 18.21 -8.76 -11.03
CA GLY A 495 18.80 -7.75 -10.15
C GLY A 495 17.81 -6.85 -9.44
N PHE A 496 16.50 -7.02 -9.68
CA PHE A 496 15.47 -6.13 -9.12
C PHE A 496 15.54 -6.04 -7.59
N GLY A 497 15.85 -7.14 -6.91
CA GLY A 497 15.99 -7.16 -5.45
C GLY A 497 17.09 -6.21 -4.97
N ALA A 498 18.21 -6.15 -5.69
CA ALA A 498 19.32 -5.23 -5.40
C ALA A 498 18.94 -3.79 -5.75
N ASP A 499 18.28 -3.57 -6.89
CA ASP A 499 17.79 -2.25 -7.30
C ASP A 499 16.85 -1.63 -6.25
N ALA A 500 15.92 -2.43 -5.72
CA ALA A 500 15.02 -2.01 -4.65
C ALA A 500 15.76 -1.85 -3.31
N TRP A 501 16.60 -2.81 -2.94
CA TRP A 501 17.37 -2.79 -1.69
C TRP A 501 18.26 -1.55 -1.59
N LEU A 502 18.95 -1.19 -2.67
CA LEU A 502 19.85 -0.04 -2.74
C LEU A 502 19.12 1.27 -3.05
N ALA A 503 17.78 1.26 -3.18
CA ALA A 503 16.99 2.42 -3.56
C ALA A 503 17.49 3.10 -4.85
N ASN A 504 17.90 2.32 -5.86
CA ASN A 504 18.38 2.85 -7.11
C ASN A 504 17.20 3.27 -8.00
N TRP A 505 16.77 4.52 -7.84
CA TRP A 505 15.64 5.08 -8.61
C TRP A 505 15.96 5.30 -10.09
N ASP A 506 17.24 5.26 -10.44
CA ASP A 506 17.74 5.50 -11.80
C ASP A 506 18.30 4.24 -12.46
N THR A 507 18.04 3.06 -11.89
CA THR A 507 18.59 1.78 -12.40
C THR A 507 18.32 1.55 -13.90
N ALA A 508 17.17 2.02 -14.40
CA ALA A 508 16.80 1.90 -15.80
C ALA A 508 17.31 3.05 -16.68
N GLY A 509 17.84 4.14 -16.13
CA GLY A 509 18.16 5.35 -16.89
C GLY A 509 16.96 5.96 -17.62
N LEU A 510 17.22 6.96 -18.47
CA LEU A 510 16.18 7.60 -19.29
C LEU A 510 15.89 6.80 -20.55
N THR A 511 16.92 6.18 -21.12
CA THR A 511 16.88 5.43 -22.38
C THR A 511 17.39 4.01 -22.23
N PHE A 512 17.39 3.45 -21.00
CA PHE A 512 18.02 2.16 -20.70
C PHE A 512 19.54 2.17 -20.83
N ASP A 513 20.11 3.36 -20.72
CA ASP A 513 21.51 3.68 -20.80
C ASP A 513 22.31 3.22 -19.57
N ASN A 514 21.67 3.00 -18.43
CA ASN A 514 22.30 2.48 -17.20
C ASN A 514 22.43 0.94 -17.16
N MET A 515 22.08 0.25 -18.25
CA MET A 515 22.20 -1.20 -18.36
C MET A 515 22.82 -1.60 -19.70
N LEU A 516 23.82 -2.48 -19.64
CA LEU A 516 24.44 -3.08 -20.83
C LEU A 516 24.10 -4.56 -20.90
N LEU A 517 23.62 -5.00 -22.06
CA LEU A 517 23.44 -6.43 -22.35
C LEU A 517 24.77 -6.99 -22.87
N SER A 518 25.36 -7.91 -22.11
CA SER A 518 26.58 -8.61 -22.49
C SER A 518 26.29 -9.73 -23.50
N PRO A 519 27.29 -10.19 -24.28
CA PRO A 519 27.12 -11.25 -25.28
C PRO A 519 26.55 -12.56 -24.73
N ASP A 520 26.81 -12.86 -23.46
CA ASP A 520 26.31 -14.03 -22.74
C ASP A 520 24.85 -13.90 -22.23
N GLY A 521 24.17 -12.80 -22.56
CA GLY A 521 22.79 -12.54 -22.18
C GLY A 521 22.59 -11.97 -20.77
N SER A 522 23.68 -11.77 -20.01
CA SER A 522 23.61 -11.13 -18.70
C SER A 522 23.54 -9.60 -18.82
N VAL A 523 23.02 -8.94 -17.78
CA VAL A 523 22.92 -7.48 -17.73
C VAL A 523 23.85 -6.89 -16.70
N THR A 524 24.74 -6.01 -17.16
CA THR A 524 25.64 -5.23 -16.33
C THR A 524 25.00 -3.88 -16.01
N ARG A 525 24.95 -3.51 -14.72
CA ARG A 525 24.49 -2.19 -14.27
C ARG A 525 25.66 -1.25 -14.33
N ILE A 526 25.49 -0.14 -15.02
CA ILE A 526 26.48 0.93 -15.09
C ILE A 526 25.91 2.19 -14.44
N ASP A 527 26.79 3.10 -14.04
CA ASP A 527 26.46 4.34 -13.36
C ASP A 527 25.56 4.18 -12.12
N THR A 528 26.09 3.50 -11.10
CA THR A 528 25.31 3.18 -9.89
C THR A 528 25.23 4.34 -8.87
N GLY A 529 25.68 5.54 -9.25
CA GLY A 529 25.76 6.73 -8.38
C GLY A 529 24.39 7.20 -7.85
N GLY A 530 23.30 6.93 -8.58
CA GLY A 530 21.92 7.19 -8.15
C GLY A 530 21.37 6.25 -7.06
N SER A 531 22.22 5.38 -6.50
CA SER A 531 21.86 4.45 -5.42
C SER A 531 22.10 5.05 -4.03
N MET A 532 21.45 4.47 -3.02
CA MET A 532 21.57 4.80 -1.60
C MET A 532 21.36 6.29 -1.32
N LEU A 533 22.42 7.02 -0.96
CA LEU A 533 22.34 8.38 -0.43
C LEU A 533 21.87 9.43 -1.44
N PHE A 534 22.13 9.21 -2.74
CA PHE A 534 21.96 10.24 -3.77
C PHE A 534 20.95 9.82 -4.85
N ARG A 535 20.39 10.83 -5.53
CA ARG A 535 19.58 10.69 -6.75
C ARG A 535 20.48 10.80 -7.98
N ALA A 536 19.97 10.48 -9.18
CA ALA A 536 20.71 10.57 -10.44
C ALA A 536 21.46 11.91 -10.66
N GLN A 537 20.86 13.03 -10.21
CA GLN A 537 21.45 14.37 -10.34
C GLN A 537 22.38 14.78 -9.17
N GLY A 538 22.77 13.84 -8.30
CA GLY A 538 23.62 14.08 -7.12
C GLY A 538 22.91 14.66 -5.89
N GLY A 539 21.65 15.11 -6.02
CA GLY A 539 20.89 15.58 -4.85
C GLY A 539 20.63 14.45 -3.82
N PRO A 540 20.65 14.73 -2.51
CA PRO A 540 20.45 13.71 -1.48
C PRO A 540 19.01 13.16 -1.49
N LYS A 541 18.85 11.87 -1.15
CA LYS A 541 17.53 11.25 -0.94
C LYS A 541 16.93 11.60 0.42
N GLY A 542 17.78 11.91 1.42
CA GLY A 542 17.37 12.20 2.79
C GLY A 542 16.51 11.07 3.38
N ASP A 543 15.43 11.44 4.07
CA ASP A 543 14.50 10.52 4.73
C ASP A 543 13.83 9.50 3.79
N LYS A 544 13.86 9.74 2.47
CA LYS A 544 13.32 8.79 1.48
C LYS A 544 14.18 7.53 1.37
N PHE A 545 15.48 7.60 1.69
CA PHE A 545 16.31 6.42 1.88
C PHE A 545 16.29 6.05 3.36
N GLY A 546 15.26 5.30 3.76
CA GLY A 546 15.03 4.84 5.15
C GLY A 546 15.21 3.33 5.34
N ASN A 547 14.80 2.83 6.52
CA ASN A 547 14.96 1.43 6.94
C ASN A 547 14.03 0.41 6.24
N THR A 548 13.05 0.88 5.46
CA THR A 548 12.09 0.03 4.74
C THR A 548 12.30 0.15 3.24
N VAL A 549 11.81 -0.81 2.45
CA VAL A 549 12.01 -0.83 1.00
C VAL A 549 10.69 -0.56 0.27
N PRO A 550 10.26 0.72 0.15
CA PRO A 550 9.11 1.07 -0.68
C PRO A 550 9.39 0.83 -2.18
N GLU A 551 10.66 0.82 -2.61
CA GLU A 551 11.09 0.57 -3.98
C GLU A 551 10.66 -0.79 -4.53
N TRP A 552 10.45 -1.77 -3.64
CA TRP A 552 9.84 -3.05 -3.98
C TRP A 552 8.49 -2.89 -4.69
N ARG A 553 7.77 -1.80 -4.41
CA ARG A 553 6.52 -1.42 -5.07
C ARG A 553 6.73 -0.29 -6.07
N THR A 554 7.43 0.78 -5.70
CA THR A 554 7.46 2.00 -6.51
C THR A 554 8.19 1.84 -7.85
N LEU A 555 9.25 1.02 -7.91
CA LEU A 555 9.97 0.72 -9.16
C LEU A 555 9.14 -0.11 -10.16
N ARG A 556 8.04 -0.73 -9.71
CA ARG A 556 7.10 -1.49 -10.55
C ARG A 556 5.86 -0.68 -10.92
N HIS A 557 5.78 0.58 -10.49
CA HIS A 557 4.57 1.37 -10.60
C HIS A 557 4.60 2.32 -11.79
N ARG A 558 3.71 2.13 -12.76
CA ARG A 558 3.64 2.87 -14.05
C ARG A 558 3.72 4.39 -13.93
N LYS A 559 3.06 4.97 -12.92
CA LYS A 559 3.05 6.44 -12.71
C LYS A 559 4.23 6.97 -11.89
N GLN A 560 4.88 6.13 -11.07
CA GLN A 560 5.93 6.59 -10.15
C GLN A 560 7.33 6.37 -10.75
N ALA A 561 7.51 5.26 -11.49
CA ALA A 561 8.76 4.91 -12.14
C ALA A 561 8.50 4.34 -13.55
N PRO A 562 8.02 5.15 -14.51
CA PRO A 562 7.58 4.67 -15.83
C PRO A 562 8.66 3.93 -16.63
N GLN A 563 9.94 4.31 -16.50
CA GLN A 563 11.03 3.59 -17.18
C GLN A 563 11.37 2.27 -16.48
N ALA A 564 11.51 2.29 -15.14
CA ALA A 564 11.75 1.08 -14.37
C ALA A 564 10.60 0.07 -14.51
N GLU A 565 9.35 0.53 -14.63
CA GLU A 565 8.19 -0.35 -14.82
C GLU A 565 8.23 -1.14 -16.13
N LYS A 566 8.82 -0.58 -17.19
CA LYS A 566 9.05 -1.31 -18.45
C LYS A 566 9.99 -2.51 -18.28
N LEU A 567 10.81 -2.53 -17.24
CA LEU A 567 11.66 -3.67 -16.88
C LEU A 567 11.02 -4.54 -15.79
N PHE A 568 10.49 -3.92 -14.73
CA PHE A 568 10.10 -4.61 -13.50
C PHE A 568 8.61 -4.70 -13.23
N GLY A 569 7.76 -3.98 -13.98
CA GLY A 569 6.31 -4.15 -13.91
C GLY A 569 5.95 -5.60 -14.21
N GLY A 570 4.96 -6.19 -13.53
CA GLY A 570 4.59 -7.59 -13.75
C GLY A 570 5.69 -8.61 -13.42
N LEU A 571 6.54 -8.30 -12.44
CA LEU A 571 7.53 -9.24 -11.90
C LEU A 571 6.81 -10.39 -11.21
N THR A 572 6.92 -11.61 -11.74
CA THR A 572 6.19 -12.78 -11.26
C THR A 572 6.71 -13.26 -9.90
N PRO A 573 5.92 -14.01 -9.11
CA PRO A 573 6.37 -14.57 -7.84
C PRO A 573 7.69 -15.35 -7.90
N VAL A 574 7.91 -16.17 -8.95
CA VAL A 574 9.17 -16.91 -9.15
C VAL A 574 10.35 -15.97 -9.43
N GLU A 575 10.15 -14.90 -10.20
CA GLU A 575 11.20 -13.90 -10.41
C GLU A 575 11.47 -13.08 -9.14
N GLN A 576 10.42 -12.75 -8.39
CA GLN A 576 10.55 -12.09 -7.07
C GLN A 576 11.35 -12.94 -6.09
N GLU A 577 11.13 -14.26 -6.08
CA GLU A 577 11.89 -15.21 -5.25
C GLU A 577 13.37 -15.17 -5.60
N LYS A 578 13.72 -15.36 -6.88
CA LYS A 578 15.11 -15.30 -7.36
C LYS A 578 15.80 -13.97 -7.04
N ALA A 579 15.08 -12.86 -7.23
CA ALA A 579 15.59 -11.52 -6.94
C ALA A 579 15.90 -11.34 -5.44
N LEU A 580 15.12 -11.97 -4.54
CA LEU A 580 15.34 -11.91 -3.09
C LEU A 580 16.40 -12.89 -2.61
N GLU A 581 16.55 -14.06 -3.23
CA GLU A 581 17.61 -15.03 -2.90
C GLU A 581 19.01 -14.40 -3.04
N ARG A 582 19.21 -13.55 -4.06
CA ARG A 582 20.45 -12.77 -4.21
C ARG A 582 20.72 -11.84 -3.03
N ILE A 583 19.67 -11.27 -2.42
CA ILE A 583 19.79 -10.39 -1.25
C ILE A 583 19.93 -11.18 0.05
N GLU A 584 19.35 -12.38 0.10
CA GLU A 584 19.52 -13.32 1.20
C GLU A 584 21.00 -13.73 1.35
N GLN A 585 21.75 -13.85 0.26
CA GLN A 585 23.18 -14.19 0.28
C GLN A 585 24.09 -13.07 0.83
N VAL A 586 23.66 -11.80 0.76
CA VAL A 586 24.49 -10.68 1.24
C VAL A 586 24.41 -10.56 2.77
N THR A 587 25.47 -10.91 3.49
CA THR A 587 25.45 -10.94 4.96
C THR A 587 25.58 -9.53 5.59
N PRO A 588 25.06 -9.30 6.81
CA PRO A 588 25.28 -8.05 7.53
C PRO A 588 26.75 -7.70 7.76
N ALA A 589 27.61 -8.71 7.94
CA ALA A 589 29.06 -8.51 8.06
C ALA A 589 29.65 -7.97 6.75
N GLU A 590 29.24 -8.55 5.63
CA GLU A 590 29.66 -8.12 4.30
C GLU A 590 29.22 -6.68 3.98
N ILE A 591 27.99 -6.32 4.33
CA ILE A 591 27.47 -4.95 4.18
C ILE A 591 28.33 -3.95 4.96
N ARG A 592 28.63 -4.25 6.23
CA ARG A 592 29.46 -3.37 7.08
C ARG A 592 30.85 -3.21 6.54
N ARG A 593 31.46 -4.30 6.07
CA ARG A 593 32.77 -4.31 5.46
C ARG A 593 32.81 -3.41 4.22
N ILE A 594 31.90 -3.64 3.25
CA ILE A 594 31.86 -2.86 2.00
C ILE A 594 31.67 -1.36 2.28
N ILE A 595 30.75 -1.00 3.17
CA ILE A 595 30.48 0.40 3.54
C ILE A 595 31.70 1.05 4.18
N SER A 596 32.32 0.36 5.15
CA SER A 596 33.51 0.86 5.84
C SER A 596 34.70 1.04 4.89
N GLU A 597 34.99 0.05 4.05
CA GLU A 597 36.12 0.10 3.09
C GLU A 597 35.91 1.15 2.00
N SER A 598 34.66 1.44 1.65
CA SER A 598 34.33 2.47 0.66
C SER A 598 34.40 3.88 1.24
N GLY A 599 34.58 4.03 2.56
CA GLY A 599 34.67 5.33 3.25
C GLY A 599 33.33 5.97 3.56
N LEU A 600 32.27 5.17 3.72
CA LEU A 600 30.95 5.63 4.16
C LEU A 600 30.71 5.35 5.64
N ASP A 601 29.82 6.14 6.24
CA ASP A 601 29.48 6.04 7.65
C ASP A 601 28.73 4.75 8.01
N LYS A 602 28.93 4.31 9.26
CA LYS A 602 28.30 3.11 9.81
C LYS A 602 26.77 3.14 9.76
N ASP A 603 26.15 4.32 9.85
CA ASP A 603 24.69 4.45 9.80
C ASP A 603 24.12 4.01 8.44
N VAL A 604 24.88 4.17 7.36
CA VAL A 604 24.53 3.66 6.02
C VAL A 604 24.48 2.14 6.04
N ALA A 605 25.46 1.48 6.65
CA ALA A 605 25.48 0.02 6.79
C ALA A 605 24.29 -0.48 7.63
N ASP A 606 24.03 0.14 8.78
CA ASP A 606 22.92 -0.24 9.66
C ASP A 606 21.56 -0.06 8.94
N ARG A 607 21.43 0.98 8.11
CA ARG A 607 20.25 1.22 7.27
C ARG A 607 20.08 0.15 6.19
N LEU A 608 21.15 -0.20 5.48
CA LEU A 608 21.12 -1.27 4.47
C LEU A 608 20.79 -2.63 5.08
N ILE A 609 21.29 -2.94 6.28
CA ILE A 609 20.93 -4.14 7.04
C ILE A 609 19.44 -4.14 7.38
N ALA A 610 18.90 -3.00 7.85
CA ALA A 610 17.48 -2.86 8.14
C ALA A 610 16.61 -3.03 6.89
N ARG A 611 17.02 -2.45 5.76
CA ARG A 611 16.36 -2.60 4.45
C ARG A 611 16.40 -4.06 3.97
N ARG A 612 17.53 -4.74 4.11
CA ARG A 612 17.64 -6.19 3.83
C ARG A 612 16.65 -6.97 4.67
N ALA A 613 16.59 -6.70 5.98
CA ALA A 613 15.64 -7.37 6.87
C ALA A 613 14.17 -7.11 6.47
N ASP A 614 13.83 -5.92 5.95
CA ASP A 614 12.51 -5.62 5.40
C ASP A 614 12.13 -6.49 4.21
N LEU A 615 13.09 -6.76 3.31
CA LEU A 615 12.90 -7.67 2.19
C LEU A 615 12.79 -9.13 2.64
N MET A 616 13.61 -9.56 3.60
CA MET A 616 13.56 -10.92 4.13
C MET A 616 12.23 -11.24 4.83
N ARG A 617 11.58 -10.25 5.46
CA ARG A 617 10.21 -10.41 6.00
C ARG A 617 9.18 -10.76 4.93
N ARG A 618 9.41 -10.38 3.67
CA ARG A 618 8.51 -10.64 2.54
C ARG A 618 8.78 -11.99 1.88
N LEU A 619 10.02 -12.49 1.98
CA LEU A 619 10.50 -13.68 1.29
C LEU A 619 9.62 -14.91 1.54
N LYS A 620 9.17 -15.15 2.77
CA LYS A 620 8.27 -16.28 3.07
C LYS A 620 7.01 -16.29 2.19
N LYS A 621 6.30 -15.15 2.12
CA LYS A 621 5.10 -15.02 1.30
C LYS A 621 5.42 -15.16 -0.19
N VAL A 622 6.55 -14.61 -0.64
CA VAL A 622 7.01 -14.73 -2.03
C VAL A 622 7.30 -16.19 -2.40
N ARG A 623 7.98 -16.95 -1.54
CA ARG A 623 8.23 -18.40 -1.72
C ARG A 623 6.93 -19.19 -1.83
N GLU A 624 5.96 -18.92 -0.96
CA GLU A 624 4.63 -19.55 -1.01
C GLU A 624 3.90 -19.26 -2.34
N LEU A 625 3.97 -18.02 -2.83
CA LEU A 625 3.40 -17.63 -4.13
C LEU A 625 4.16 -18.26 -5.30
N ALA A 626 5.49 -18.30 -5.24
CA ALA A 626 6.34 -18.90 -6.28
C ALA A 626 6.13 -20.41 -6.40
N GLN A 627 6.01 -21.12 -5.28
CA GLN A 627 5.64 -22.54 -5.27
C GLN A 627 4.29 -22.77 -5.95
N ARG A 628 3.32 -21.90 -5.66
CA ARG A 628 1.98 -21.96 -6.28
C ARG A 628 2.03 -21.67 -7.77
N GLN A 629 2.81 -20.68 -8.20
CA GLN A 629 3.07 -20.40 -9.62
C GLN A 629 3.64 -21.63 -10.33
N ARG A 630 4.70 -22.27 -9.78
CA ARG A 630 5.26 -23.50 -10.36
C ARG A 630 4.23 -24.62 -10.48
N ALA A 631 3.37 -24.78 -9.46
CA ALA A 631 2.31 -25.79 -9.48
C ALA A 631 1.24 -25.47 -10.55
N TYR A 632 0.86 -24.19 -10.69
CA TYR A 632 -0.05 -23.73 -11.74
C TYR A 632 0.55 -23.96 -13.13
N ASP A 633 1.82 -23.60 -13.35
CA ASP A 633 2.50 -23.75 -14.64
C ASP A 633 2.54 -25.22 -15.08
N LYS A 634 2.81 -26.13 -14.14
CA LYS A 634 2.73 -27.58 -14.39
C LYS A 634 1.33 -28.02 -14.81
N LYS A 635 0.28 -27.57 -14.11
CA LYS A 635 -1.12 -27.89 -14.46
C LYS A 635 -1.50 -27.33 -15.83
N ARG A 636 -1.12 -26.08 -16.11
CA ARG A 636 -1.39 -25.37 -17.36
C ARG A 636 -0.71 -26.06 -18.55
N ALA A 637 0.53 -26.50 -18.40
CA ALA A 637 1.27 -27.19 -19.46
C ALA A 637 0.59 -28.49 -19.93
N THR A 638 -0.15 -29.16 -19.04
CA THR A 638 -0.89 -30.40 -19.33
C THR A 638 -2.40 -30.21 -19.48
N ALA A 639 -2.89 -28.97 -19.40
CA ALA A 639 -4.32 -28.69 -19.47
C ALA A 639 -4.84 -28.89 -20.89
N ALA A 640 -6.06 -29.40 -21.02
CA ALA A 640 -6.76 -29.45 -22.30
C ALA A 640 -7.02 -28.01 -22.80
N THR A 641 -6.86 -27.80 -24.10
CA THR A 641 -7.04 -26.49 -24.78
C THR A 641 -7.95 -26.64 -25.99
N GLY A 642 -8.54 -25.53 -26.46
CA GLY A 642 -9.31 -25.52 -27.70
C GLY A 642 -10.45 -26.55 -27.68
N ARG A 643 -10.50 -27.42 -28.70
CA ARG A 643 -11.59 -28.41 -28.79
C ARG A 643 -11.59 -29.42 -27.65
N ASP A 644 -10.41 -29.91 -27.24
CA ASP A 644 -10.27 -30.86 -26.14
C ASP A 644 -10.75 -30.28 -24.80
N ALA A 645 -10.58 -28.96 -24.62
CA ALA A 645 -11.11 -28.25 -23.46
C ALA A 645 -12.64 -28.21 -23.45
N LEU A 646 -13.27 -28.00 -24.61
CA LEU A 646 -14.73 -28.02 -24.74
C LEU A 646 -15.29 -29.43 -24.51
N ASP A 647 -14.63 -30.44 -25.06
CA ASP A 647 -15.08 -31.83 -24.95
C ASP A 647 -14.79 -32.43 -23.56
N ALA A 648 -13.99 -31.75 -22.73
CA ALA A 648 -13.82 -32.11 -21.32
C ALA A 648 -15.09 -31.86 -20.49
N ALA A 649 -16.01 -31.00 -20.96
CA ALA A 649 -17.35 -30.81 -20.41
C ALA A 649 -18.32 -31.84 -21.02
N PRO A 650 -18.85 -32.81 -20.23
CA PRO A 650 -19.71 -33.86 -20.77
C PRO A 650 -21.03 -33.37 -21.35
N THR A 651 -21.57 -32.27 -20.83
CA THR A 651 -22.87 -31.73 -21.24
C THR A 651 -22.68 -30.46 -22.06
N ARG A 652 -23.43 -30.37 -23.17
CA ARG A 652 -23.50 -29.19 -24.01
C ARG A 652 -24.93 -28.79 -24.35
N LEU A 653 -25.11 -27.50 -24.62
CA LEU A 653 -26.31 -26.95 -25.24
C LEU A 653 -26.07 -26.80 -26.74
N THR A 654 -26.90 -27.43 -27.57
CA THR A 654 -26.79 -27.22 -29.03
C THR A 654 -27.16 -25.78 -29.41
N VAL A 655 -26.60 -25.32 -30.52
CA VAL A 655 -26.91 -24.00 -31.07
C VAL A 655 -28.33 -24.00 -31.65
N TYR A 656 -29.10 -22.95 -31.37
CA TYR A 656 -30.41 -22.76 -31.99
C TYR A 656 -30.25 -22.51 -33.49
N SER A 657 -30.97 -23.29 -34.30
CA SER A 657 -31.09 -23.09 -35.75
C SER A 657 -32.56 -23.00 -36.14
N TYR A 658 -32.88 -22.31 -37.22
CA TYR A 658 -34.26 -22.18 -37.69
C TYR A 658 -34.83 -23.58 -37.98
N GLY A 659 -35.90 -23.96 -37.28
CA GLY A 659 -36.50 -25.30 -37.36
C GLY A 659 -35.86 -26.37 -36.46
N ASN A 660 -34.80 -26.07 -35.70
CA ASN A 660 -34.19 -27.01 -34.76
C ASN A 660 -33.90 -26.31 -33.41
N PRO A 661 -34.78 -26.48 -32.40
CA PRO A 661 -34.58 -25.85 -31.09
C PRO A 661 -33.31 -26.37 -30.41
N SER A 662 -32.73 -25.55 -29.52
CA SER A 662 -31.58 -25.98 -28.70
C SER A 662 -31.95 -27.23 -27.90
N LYS A 663 -30.99 -28.12 -27.67
CA LYS A 663 -31.14 -29.37 -26.92
C LYS A 663 -29.95 -29.56 -25.98
N LEU A 664 -30.22 -30.15 -24.82
CA LEU A 664 -29.19 -30.69 -23.93
C LEU A 664 -28.65 -32.01 -24.49
N VAL A 665 -27.32 -32.11 -24.60
CA VAL A 665 -26.64 -33.30 -25.13
C VAL A 665 -25.51 -33.71 -24.19
N PRO A 666 -25.46 -34.98 -23.73
CA PRO A 666 -26.51 -35.99 -23.89
C PRO A 666 -27.78 -35.61 -23.13
N GLN A 667 -28.92 -36.21 -23.50
CA GLN A 667 -30.13 -36.06 -22.71
C GLN A 667 -29.91 -36.77 -21.35
N PRO A 668 -30.13 -36.09 -20.20
CA PRO A 668 -29.92 -36.71 -18.90
C PRO A 668 -30.77 -37.97 -18.70
N ALA A 669 -30.13 -39.06 -18.27
CA ALA A 669 -30.82 -40.31 -17.99
C ALA A 669 -31.79 -40.15 -16.81
N GLY A 670 -33.01 -40.69 -16.94
CA GLY A 670 -34.03 -40.66 -15.88
C GLY A 670 -34.75 -39.32 -15.70
N TRP A 671 -34.46 -38.30 -16.53
CA TRP A 671 -35.18 -37.03 -16.50
C TRP A 671 -36.49 -37.10 -17.30
N THR A 672 -37.51 -36.40 -16.82
CA THR A 672 -38.76 -36.21 -17.57
C THR A 672 -38.58 -35.20 -18.71
N ASP A 673 -39.43 -35.28 -19.73
CA ASP A 673 -39.43 -34.31 -20.83
C ASP A 673 -39.54 -32.87 -20.35
N GLU A 674 -40.32 -32.64 -19.29
CA GLU A 674 -40.48 -31.31 -18.70
C GLU A 674 -39.19 -30.79 -18.04
N GLN A 675 -38.47 -31.65 -17.32
CA GLN A 675 -37.18 -31.28 -16.72
C GLN A 675 -36.15 -30.94 -17.81
N VAL A 676 -36.10 -31.72 -18.88
CA VAL A 676 -35.22 -31.47 -20.03
C VAL A 676 -35.60 -30.17 -20.72
N ARG A 677 -36.88 -29.93 -21.01
CA ARG A 677 -37.37 -28.69 -21.65
C ARG A 677 -37.03 -27.45 -20.82
N ARG A 678 -37.36 -27.45 -19.53
CA ARG A 678 -37.12 -26.29 -18.64
C ARG A 678 -35.64 -25.96 -18.51
N SER A 679 -34.79 -26.97 -18.34
CA SER A 679 -33.35 -26.75 -18.16
C SER A 679 -32.68 -26.31 -19.47
N THR A 680 -33.13 -26.87 -20.61
CA THR A 680 -32.69 -26.42 -21.95
C THR A 680 -33.11 -24.97 -22.20
N PHE A 681 -34.33 -24.60 -21.82
CA PHE A 681 -34.82 -23.22 -21.91
C PHE A 681 -34.02 -22.27 -21.02
N ALA A 682 -33.76 -22.65 -19.77
CA ALA A 682 -32.98 -21.84 -18.83
C ALA A 682 -31.54 -21.59 -19.32
N LEU A 683 -30.86 -22.62 -19.83
CA LEU A 683 -29.52 -22.49 -20.42
C LEU A 683 -29.53 -21.66 -21.71
N GLY A 684 -30.56 -21.84 -22.55
CA GLY A 684 -30.75 -21.03 -23.76
C GLY A 684 -30.98 -19.55 -23.44
N GLY A 685 -31.79 -19.25 -22.42
CA GLY A 685 -32.01 -17.90 -21.91
C GLY A 685 -30.73 -17.29 -21.34
N TYR A 686 -29.96 -18.06 -20.55
CA TYR A 686 -28.67 -17.62 -20.01
C TYR A 686 -27.68 -17.27 -21.12
N ARG A 687 -27.50 -18.13 -22.14
CA ARG A 687 -26.65 -17.84 -23.32
C ARG A 687 -27.12 -16.60 -24.11
N GLY A 688 -28.41 -16.28 -24.04
CA GLY A 688 -29.00 -15.11 -24.68
C GLY A 688 -28.87 -13.85 -23.83
N SER A 689 -29.98 -13.37 -23.29
CA SER A 689 -30.07 -12.10 -22.55
C SER A 689 -30.13 -12.27 -21.04
N ASP A 690 -30.54 -13.44 -20.55
CA ASP A 690 -30.99 -13.60 -19.16
C ASP A 690 -29.84 -13.67 -18.17
N TYR A 691 -28.60 -13.89 -18.64
CA TYR A 691 -27.40 -13.89 -17.80
C TYR A 691 -27.28 -12.63 -16.95
N LYS A 692 -27.76 -11.47 -17.43
CA LYS A 692 -27.70 -10.21 -16.68
C LYS A 692 -28.57 -10.26 -15.43
N ASP A 693 -29.80 -10.74 -15.55
CA ASP A 693 -30.73 -10.85 -14.42
C ASP A 693 -30.30 -11.98 -13.47
N ILE A 694 -30.00 -13.15 -14.04
CA ILE A 694 -29.55 -14.32 -13.27
C ILE A 694 -28.30 -14.00 -12.45
N ASN A 695 -27.26 -13.43 -13.08
CA ASN A 695 -26.00 -13.15 -12.36
C ASN A 695 -26.15 -12.00 -11.36
N LYS A 696 -27.02 -11.02 -11.64
CA LYS A 696 -27.32 -9.94 -10.68
C LYS A 696 -27.98 -10.53 -9.43
N ARG A 697 -29.02 -11.34 -9.59
CA ARG A 697 -29.73 -12.01 -8.47
C ARG A 697 -28.78 -12.84 -7.62
N LEU A 698 -27.95 -13.67 -8.25
CA LEU A 698 -26.94 -14.48 -7.56
C LEU A 698 -25.95 -13.63 -6.75
N ARG A 699 -25.46 -12.52 -7.31
CA ARG A 699 -24.55 -11.59 -6.61
C ARG A 699 -25.22 -10.80 -5.49
N GLU A 700 -26.53 -10.57 -5.59
CA GLU A 700 -27.37 -9.98 -4.54
C GLU A 700 -27.83 -11.02 -3.50
N ASN A 701 -27.36 -12.27 -3.62
CA ASN A 701 -27.70 -13.42 -2.77
C ASN A 701 -29.20 -13.73 -2.76
N ASP A 702 -29.82 -13.66 -3.95
CA ASP A 702 -31.21 -14.02 -4.26
C ASP A 702 -31.25 -15.22 -5.23
N PRO A 703 -30.93 -16.46 -4.78
CA PRO A 703 -30.86 -17.62 -5.68
C PRO A 703 -32.24 -18.21 -6.02
N ASP A 704 -33.34 -17.72 -5.44
CA ASP A 704 -34.68 -18.28 -5.61
C ASP A 704 -35.32 -17.86 -6.94
N HIS A 705 -34.79 -18.41 -8.04
CA HIS A 705 -35.29 -18.19 -9.38
C HIS A 705 -35.48 -19.53 -10.11
N SER A 706 -36.56 -19.68 -10.86
CA SER A 706 -36.87 -20.93 -11.58
C SER A 706 -35.74 -21.35 -12.52
N GLN A 707 -35.21 -20.42 -13.32
CA GLN A 707 -34.08 -20.70 -14.23
C GLN A 707 -32.81 -21.07 -13.47
N ILE A 708 -32.52 -20.46 -12.31
CA ILE A 708 -31.33 -20.81 -11.50
C ILE A 708 -31.45 -22.26 -11.04
N ARG A 709 -32.60 -22.64 -10.48
CA ARG A 709 -32.86 -24.02 -10.04
C ARG A 709 -32.76 -25.04 -11.18
N ASP A 710 -33.21 -24.69 -12.37
CA ASP A 710 -33.17 -25.60 -13.51
C ASP A 710 -31.75 -25.71 -14.11
N ILE A 711 -30.94 -24.64 -14.09
CA ILE A 711 -29.50 -24.71 -14.43
C ILE A 711 -28.72 -25.51 -13.37
N ASP A 712 -28.97 -25.28 -12.08
CA ASP A 712 -28.30 -25.96 -10.96
C ASP A 712 -28.50 -27.50 -11.01
N LYS A 713 -29.61 -27.99 -11.58
CA LYS A 713 -29.82 -29.44 -11.79
C LYS A 713 -28.92 -30.03 -12.87
N VAL A 714 -28.55 -29.25 -13.88
CA VAL A 714 -27.71 -29.72 -14.99
C VAL A 714 -26.23 -29.72 -14.60
N MET A 715 -25.80 -28.76 -13.78
CA MET A 715 -24.38 -28.59 -13.43
C MET A 715 -23.70 -29.88 -12.94
N PRO A 716 -24.22 -30.62 -11.95
CA PRO A 716 -23.59 -31.85 -11.46
C PRO A 716 -23.45 -32.96 -12.52
N LEU A 717 -24.23 -32.91 -13.61
CA LEU A 717 -24.13 -33.87 -14.72
C LEU A 717 -22.94 -33.58 -15.63
N SER A 718 -22.29 -32.42 -15.47
CA SER A 718 -21.26 -31.90 -16.36
C SER A 718 -19.95 -31.57 -15.62
N GLU A 719 -19.56 -32.40 -14.67
CA GLU A 719 -18.24 -32.34 -14.06
C GLU A 719 -17.14 -32.56 -15.11
N LEU A 720 -16.17 -31.64 -15.15
CA LEU A 720 -15.05 -31.69 -16.08
C LEU A 720 -14.24 -32.98 -15.90
N LYS A 721 -13.96 -33.67 -17.01
CA LYS A 721 -13.20 -34.93 -17.03
C LYS A 721 -11.69 -34.75 -17.01
N LYS A 722 -11.22 -33.55 -17.34
CA LYS A 722 -9.79 -33.20 -17.42
C LYS A 722 -9.60 -31.79 -16.89
N THR A 723 -8.36 -31.46 -16.55
CA THR A 723 -7.96 -30.06 -16.33
C THR A 723 -8.11 -29.29 -17.63
N VAL A 724 -8.73 -28.11 -17.58
CA VAL A 724 -8.98 -27.26 -18.75
C VAL A 724 -8.30 -25.91 -18.57
N LEU A 725 -7.74 -25.39 -19.65
CA LEU A 725 -7.36 -23.98 -19.77
C LEU A 725 -8.45 -23.23 -20.55
N SER A 726 -9.02 -22.22 -19.91
CA SER A 726 -9.94 -21.25 -20.54
C SER A 726 -9.51 -19.82 -20.23
N TYR A 727 -10.18 -18.86 -20.85
CA TYR A 727 -9.88 -17.44 -20.79
C TYR A 727 -11.12 -16.63 -20.41
N ARG A 728 -10.91 -15.52 -19.72
CA ARG A 728 -11.95 -14.52 -19.45
C ARG A 728 -11.40 -13.13 -19.72
N GLY A 729 -11.98 -12.46 -20.71
CA GLY A 729 -11.72 -11.05 -20.99
C GLY A 729 -12.59 -10.15 -20.11
N ILE A 730 -11.99 -9.16 -19.46
CA ILE A 730 -12.72 -8.23 -18.59
C ILE A 730 -12.45 -6.79 -19.03
N ARG A 731 -13.55 -6.10 -19.32
CA ARG A 731 -13.56 -4.68 -19.69
C ARG A 731 -13.60 -3.75 -18.48
N ASP A 732 -14.45 -4.05 -17.50
CA ASP A 732 -14.66 -3.22 -16.31
C ASP A 732 -14.08 -3.89 -15.06
N THR A 733 -12.96 -3.36 -14.60
CA THR A 733 -12.23 -3.85 -13.43
C THR A 733 -12.77 -3.30 -12.10
N LYS A 734 -13.71 -2.34 -12.12
CA LYS A 734 -14.33 -1.79 -10.90
C LYS A 734 -15.01 -2.84 -10.06
N ALA A 735 -15.45 -3.95 -10.69
CA ALA A 735 -16.04 -5.10 -10.01
C ALA A 735 -15.09 -5.76 -8.99
N PHE A 736 -13.77 -5.59 -9.13
CA PHE A 736 -12.76 -6.16 -8.23
C PHE A 736 -12.35 -5.22 -7.07
N GLY A 737 -12.89 -3.99 -7.02
CA GLY A 737 -12.60 -3.02 -5.97
C GLY A 737 -11.16 -2.48 -5.98
N SER A 738 -10.80 -1.73 -4.93
CA SER A 738 -9.52 -1.00 -4.86
C SER A 738 -8.28 -1.88 -4.73
N ALA A 739 -8.43 -3.15 -4.34
CA ALA A 739 -7.33 -4.11 -4.32
C ALA A 739 -6.77 -4.38 -5.72
N TRP A 740 -7.58 -4.15 -6.77
CA TRP A 740 -7.19 -4.32 -8.16
C TRP A 740 -6.20 -3.24 -8.65
N ASP A 741 -6.17 -2.08 -8.00
CA ASP A 741 -5.30 -0.96 -8.36
C ASP A 741 -3.86 -1.13 -7.84
N ASP A 742 -3.55 -2.22 -7.13
CA ASP A 742 -2.18 -2.52 -6.69
C ASP A 742 -1.28 -2.91 -7.86
N VAL A 743 0.03 -2.68 -7.69
CA VAL A 743 1.07 -2.99 -8.69
C VAL A 743 1.20 -4.49 -8.98
N ASP A 744 0.66 -5.31 -8.09
CA ASP A 744 0.74 -6.77 -8.11
C ASP A 744 -0.46 -7.32 -7.33
N VAL A 745 -1.30 -8.11 -8.01
CA VAL A 745 -2.48 -8.74 -7.41
C VAL A 745 -2.31 -10.24 -7.17
N ALA A 746 -1.08 -10.78 -7.25
CA ALA A 746 -0.82 -12.19 -6.96
C ALA A 746 -1.27 -12.55 -5.52
N GLY A 747 -2.03 -13.64 -5.42
CA GLY A 747 -2.65 -14.11 -4.17
C GLY A 747 -4.00 -13.46 -3.85
N LEU A 748 -4.52 -12.53 -4.66
CA LEU A 748 -5.87 -12.00 -4.52
C LEU A 748 -6.89 -13.12 -4.71
N GLU A 749 -7.86 -13.22 -3.79
CA GLU A 749 -8.93 -14.21 -3.85
C GLU A 749 -10.31 -13.54 -3.78
N TRP A 750 -11.25 -14.12 -4.51
CA TRP A 750 -12.67 -13.76 -4.41
C TRP A 750 -13.55 -14.96 -4.73
N ILE A 751 -14.83 -14.85 -4.38
CA ILE A 751 -15.85 -15.84 -4.74
C ILE A 751 -16.78 -15.19 -5.75
N ASP A 752 -16.97 -15.81 -6.91
CA ASP A 752 -18.03 -15.44 -7.83
C ASP A 752 -19.29 -16.24 -7.45
N LEU A 753 -20.27 -15.55 -6.85
CA LEU A 753 -21.55 -16.17 -6.48
C LEU A 753 -22.41 -16.48 -7.70
N SER A 754 -22.07 -15.92 -8.87
CA SER A 754 -22.76 -16.15 -10.12
C SER A 754 -22.10 -17.24 -10.97
N TYR A 755 -22.80 -17.73 -11.99
CA TYR A 755 -22.18 -18.57 -13.02
C TYR A 755 -21.11 -17.77 -13.76
N ALA A 756 -20.03 -18.44 -14.16
CA ALA A 756 -18.91 -17.79 -14.79
C ALA A 756 -18.67 -18.32 -16.21
N SER A 757 -19.03 -17.50 -17.19
CA SER A 757 -18.71 -17.74 -18.59
C SER A 757 -17.22 -17.50 -18.85
N THR A 758 -16.60 -18.47 -19.50
CA THR A 758 -15.21 -18.42 -20.00
C THR A 758 -15.19 -18.94 -21.44
N THR A 759 -14.14 -18.63 -22.18
CA THR A 759 -13.94 -19.10 -23.55
C THR A 759 -12.66 -19.90 -23.65
N VAL A 760 -12.63 -20.95 -24.48
CA VAL A 760 -11.36 -21.66 -24.78
C VAL A 760 -10.57 -21.00 -25.91
N ASP A 761 -11.07 -19.91 -26.50
CA ASP A 761 -10.44 -19.14 -27.57
C ASP A 761 -9.95 -17.77 -27.05
N LEU A 762 -8.63 -17.57 -27.04
CA LEU A 762 -8.02 -16.31 -26.58
C LEU A 762 -8.50 -15.10 -27.39
N ARG A 763 -8.78 -15.27 -28.69
CA ARG A 763 -9.23 -14.17 -29.58
C ARG A 763 -10.57 -13.60 -29.12
N ILE A 764 -11.44 -14.47 -28.60
CA ILE A 764 -12.74 -14.08 -28.04
C ILE A 764 -12.55 -13.32 -26.72
N ALA A 765 -11.68 -13.81 -25.84
CA ALA A 765 -11.38 -13.13 -24.58
C ALA A 765 -10.78 -11.73 -24.82
N GLU A 766 -9.86 -11.59 -25.77
CA GLU A 766 -9.30 -10.29 -26.18
C GLU A 766 -10.40 -9.32 -26.66
N ARG A 767 -11.35 -9.81 -27.45
CA ARG A 767 -12.49 -9.02 -27.92
C ARG A 767 -13.39 -8.55 -26.77
N PHE A 768 -13.63 -9.40 -25.76
CA PHE A 768 -14.40 -9.03 -24.58
C PHE A 768 -13.68 -8.02 -23.68
N ALA A 769 -12.35 -8.10 -23.60
CA ALA A 769 -11.55 -7.14 -22.86
C ALA A 769 -11.44 -5.78 -23.58
N ALA A 770 -11.53 -5.76 -24.92
CA ALA A 770 -11.35 -4.57 -25.74
C ALA A 770 -12.22 -3.38 -25.28
N GLY A 771 -11.60 -2.19 -25.23
CA GLY A 771 -12.23 -0.95 -24.76
C GLY A 771 -12.30 -0.80 -23.23
N GLY A 772 -11.65 -1.68 -22.47
CA GLY A 772 -11.51 -1.55 -21.02
C GLY A 772 -10.46 -0.51 -20.61
N ASP A 773 -10.51 -0.06 -19.35
CA ASP A 773 -9.54 0.89 -18.79
C ASP A 773 -9.11 0.48 -17.35
N PRO A 774 -8.04 -0.31 -17.19
CA PRO A 774 -7.35 -1.06 -18.25
C PRO A 774 -8.06 -2.39 -18.58
N PRO A 775 -7.91 -2.91 -19.80
CA PRO A 775 -8.43 -4.22 -20.18
C PRO A 775 -7.64 -5.35 -19.49
N VAL A 776 -8.32 -6.45 -19.15
CA VAL A 776 -7.72 -7.60 -18.45
C VAL A 776 -8.02 -8.90 -19.18
N ILE A 777 -7.04 -9.80 -19.22
CA ILE A 777 -7.23 -11.20 -19.61
C ILE A 777 -6.81 -12.10 -18.46
N MET A 778 -7.75 -12.94 -18.03
CA MET A 778 -7.47 -14.04 -17.11
C MET A 778 -7.27 -15.32 -17.92
N ARG A 779 -6.17 -16.02 -17.65
CA ARG A 779 -5.93 -17.41 -18.05
C ARG A 779 -6.32 -18.27 -16.86
N ILE A 780 -7.36 -19.08 -17.03
CA ILE A 780 -8.02 -19.81 -15.96
C ILE A 780 -7.72 -21.29 -16.12
N VAL A 781 -7.07 -21.89 -15.13
CA VAL A 781 -6.90 -23.35 -15.04
C VAL A 781 -7.98 -23.91 -14.12
N THR A 782 -8.88 -24.70 -14.71
CA THR A 782 -9.97 -25.36 -14.00
C THR A 782 -9.65 -26.84 -13.84
N PRO A 783 -9.54 -27.37 -12.61
CA PRO A 783 -9.26 -28.79 -12.37
C PRO A 783 -10.49 -29.68 -12.66
N PRO A 784 -10.31 -31.00 -12.82
CA PRO A 784 -11.43 -31.94 -12.83
C PRO A 784 -12.22 -31.88 -11.51
N GLY A 785 -13.50 -32.18 -11.57
CA GLY A 785 -14.44 -32.08 -10.43
C GLY A 785 -15.10 -30.71 -10.26
N VAL A 786 -14.70 -29.69 -11.04
CA VAL A 786 -15.51 -28.47 -11.22
C VAL A 786 -16.50 -28.72 -12.35
N SER A 787 -17.76 -28.38 -12.16
CA SER A 787 -18.78 -28.48 -13.22
C SER A 787 -18.69 -27.32 -14.20
N ALA A 788 -18.78 -27.64 -15.48
CA ALA A 788 -18.91 -26.66 -16.55
C ALA A 788 -19.78 -27.22 -17.68
N ILE A 789 -20.61 -26.37 -18.27
CA ILE A 789 -21.48 -26.70 -19.40
C ILE A 789 -20.97 -25.95 -20.63
N ARG A 790 -20.86 -26.66 -21.74
CA ARG A 790 -20.54 -26.04 -23.04
C ARG A 790 -21.76 -25.36 -23.63
N LEU A 791 -21.67 -24.07 -23.92
CA LEU A 791 -22.80 -23.29 -24.45
C LEU A 791 -22.69 -22.93 -25.94
N SER A 792 -21.46 -22.90 -26.48
CA SER A 792 -21.20 -22.61 -27.89
C SER A 792 -19.99 -23.39 -28.41
N ASP A 793 -19.84 -23.43 -29.75
CA ASP A 793 -18.79 -24.21 -30.41
C ASP A 793 -17.56 -23.34 -30.74
N LEU A 794 -16.45 -23.98 -31.08
CA LEU A 794 -15.21 -23.32 -31.48
C LEU A 794 -15.26 -23.00 -32.99
N ALA A 795 -14.98 -21.75 -33.36
CA ALA A 795 -14.84 -21.36 -34.75
C ALA A 795 -13.66 -22.10 -35.44
N PRO A 796 -13.75 -22.39 -36.75
CA PRO A 796 -12.61 -22.90 -37.53
C PRO A 796 -11.38 -21.99 -37.40
N PRO A 797 -10.15 -22.54 -37.38
CA PRO A 797 -8.92 -21.77 -37.15
C PRO A 797 -8.62 -20.76 -38.26
N ASP A 798 -9.10 -21.01 -39.48
CA ASP A 798 -8.95 -20.18 -40.68
C ASP A 798 -9.97 -19.04 -40.78
N ARG A 799 -10.94 -18.96 -39.85
CA ARG A 799 -12.01 -17.96 -39.87
C ARG A 799 -12.05 -17.15 -38.57
N ALA A 800 -12.43 -15.89 -38.69
CA ALA A 800 -12.80 -15.08 -37.53
C ALA A 800 -14.10 -15.65 -36.91
N PRO A 801 -14.18 -15.76 -35.57
CA PRO A 801 -15.40 -16.22 -34.91
C PRO A 801 -16.59 -15.32 -35.23
N ASP A 802 -17.75 -15.92 -35.53
CA ASP A 802 -19.01 -15.19 -35.71
C ASP A 802 -19.35 -14.38 -34.44
N PRO A 803 -19.67 -13.07 -34.53
CA PRO A 803 -20.13 -12.26 -33.41
C PRO A 803 -21.48 -12.68 -32.82
N GLY A 804 -22.26 -13.53 -33.50
CA GLY A 804 -23.43 -14.17 -32.92
C GLY A 804 -23.02 -15.25 -31.91
N THR A 805 -23.84 -15.46 -30.87
CA THR A 805 -23.63 -16.37 -29.71
C THR A 805 -23.36 -17.86 -30.01
N LYS A 806 -23.04 -18.22 -31.25
CA LYS A 806 -22.85 -19.58 -31.78
C LYS A 806 -21.40 -20.07 -31.70
N GLU A 807 -20.41 -19.17 -31.78
CA GLU A 807 -18.99 -19.51 -31.96
C GLU A 807 -18.05 -18.90 -30.88
N GLU A 808 -18.57 -18.58 -29.70
CA GLU A 808 -17.78 -18.00 -28.60
C GLU A 808 -16.87 -19.02 -27.89
N ALA A 809 -16.96 -20.30 -28.25
CA ALA A 809 -16.23 -21.40 -27.62
C ALA A 809 -16.42 -21.42 -26.09
N GLU A 810 -17.66 -21.23 -25.64
CA GLU A 810 -18.00 -20.92 -24.26
C GLU A 810 -18.11 -22.16 -23.37
N LEU A 811 -17.40 -22.10 -22.23
CA LEU A 811 -17.61 -22.95 -21.05
C LEU A 811 -18.19 -22.11 -19.92
N MET A 812 -19.45 -22.36 -19.57
CA MET A 812 -20.10 -21.79 -18.40
C MET A 812 -19.82 -22.67 -17.19
N HIS A 813 -19.04 -22.14 -16.25
CA HIS A 813 -18.73 -22.82 -15.00
C HIS A 813 -19.89 -22.70 -13.98
N GLN A 814 -19.97 -23.66 -13.05
CA GLN A 814 -20.86 -23.58 -11.90
C GLN A 814 -20.69 -22.28 -11.11
N ARG A 815 -21.73 -21.90 -10.37
CA ARG A 815 -21.68 -20.78 -9.42
C ARG A 815 -20.91 -21.14 -8.16
N ASP A 816 -20.68 -20.15 -7.29
CA ASP A 816 -19.95 -20.30 -6.02
C ASP A 816 -18.50 -20.79 -6.22
N ILE A 817 -17.84 -20.31 -7.27
CA ILE A 817 -16.45 -20.64 -7.53
C ILE A 817 -15.54 -19.63 -6.85
N LYS A 818 -14.54 -20.16 -6.15
CA LYS A 818 -13.43 -19.37 -5.63
C LYS A 818 -12.37 -19.19 -6.72
N TYR A 819 -12.03 -17.94 -6.99
CA TYR A 819 -10.93 -17.54 -7.86
C TYR A 819 -9.74 -17.11 -7.03
N ARG A 820 -8.53 -17.44 -7.50
CA ARG A 820 -7.28 -16.94 -6.95
C ARG A 820 -6.33 -16.54 -8.06
N VAL A 821 -5.83 -15.31 -8.04
CA VAL A 821 -4.72 -14.90 -8.90
C VAL A 821 -3.46 -15.61 -8.43
N VAL A 822 -2.85 -16.40 -9.31
CA VAL A 822 -1.59 -17.07 -9.07
C VAL A 822 -0.42 -16.17 -9.46
N THR A 823 -0.50 -15.55 -10.64
CA THR A 823 0.55 -14.69 -11.19
C THR A 823 -0.06 -13.48 -11.87
N ASP A 824 0.51 -12.30 -11.60
CA ASP A 824 0.24 -11.07 -12.34
C ASP A 824 1.45 -10.76 -13.24
N HIS A 825 1.25 -10.88 -14.55
CA HIS A 825 2.31 -10.61 -15.54
C HIS A 825 2.41 -9.13 -15.89
N GLY A 826 1.63 -8.27 -15.22
CA GLY A 826 1.54 -6.85 -15.52
C GLY A 826 0.88 -6.62 -16.86
N PHE A 827 1.28 -5.53 -17.52
CA PHE A 827 0.72 -5.12 -18.81
C PHE A 827 1.58 -5.62 -19.97
N ASP A 828 0.94 -6.14 -21.01
CA ASP A 828 1.59 -6.41 -22.29
C ASP A 828 1.85 -5.12 -23.09
N GLU A 829 2.49 -5.23 -24.26
CA GLU A 829 2.79 -4.09 -25.14
C GLU A 829 1.52 -3.35 -25.64
N ARG A 830 0.36 -4.01 -25.59
CA ARG A 830 -0.95 -3.45 -25.96
C ARG A 830 -1.64 -2.78 -24.77
N GLY A 831 -1.04 -2.81 -23.58
CA GLY A 831 -1.62 -2.27 -22.35
C GLY A 831 -2.68 -3.17 -21.70
N ILE A 832 -2.73 -4.45 -22.06
CA ILE A 832 -3.64 -5.43 -21.48
C ILE A 832 -2.98 -6.11 -20.28
N ARG A 833 -3.65 -6.09 -19.11
CA ARG A 833 -3.16 -6.79 -17.92
C ARG A 833 -3.40 -8.29 -18.05
N GLN A 834 -2.35 -9.09 -17.86
CA GLN A 834 -2.38 -10.54 -18.06
C GLN A 834 -2.27 -11.27 -16.71
N LEU A 835 -3.26 -12.10 -16.39
CA LEU A 835 -3.34 -12.81 -15.11
C LEU A 835 -3.41 -14.32 -15.30
N ASP A 836 -2.70 -15.06 -14.47
CA ASP A 836 -2.91 -16.49 -14.27
C ASP A 836 -3.77 -16.72 -13.05
N VAL A 837 -4.79 -17.56 -13.20
CA VAL A 837 -5.84 -17.72 -12.22
C VAL A 837 -6.18 -19.19 -12.06
N GLU A 838 -6.20 -19.67 -10.83
CA GLU A 838 -6.74 -20.98 -10.50
C GLU A 838 -8.13 -20.84 -9.90
N VAL A 839 -8.95 -21.86 -10.09
CA VAL A 839 -10.29 -21.96 -9.51
C VAL A 839 -10.45 -23.21 -8.67
N SER A 840 -11.30 -23.11 -7.66
CA SER A 840 -11.74 -24.23 -6.84
C SER A 840 -13.22 -24.08 -6.50
N PRO A 841 -13.98 -25.19 -6.36
CA PRO A 841 -15.28 -25.15 -5.70
C PRO A 841 -15.14 -24.55 -4.29
N ARG A 842 -16.21 -23.91 -3.82
CA ARG A 842 -16.26 -23.36 -2.46
C ARG A 842 -16.23 -24.43 -1.38
#